data_AF-A0A3A4KE58-F1
#
_entry.id   AF-A0A3A4KE58-F1
#
_cell.length_a   1.000
_cell.length_b   1.000
_cell.length_c   1.000
_cell.angle_alpha   90.00
_cell.angle_beta   90.00
_cell.angle_gamma   90.00
#
_symmetry.space_group_name_H-M   'P 1'
#
loop_
_entity.id
_entity.type
_entity.pdbx_description
1 polymer ?
#
loop_
_entity_poly.entity_id
_entity_poly.type
_entity_poly.pdbx_seq_one_letter_code
_entity_poly.pdbx_strand_id
1 'polypeptide(L)'
;MPEIRVPQLGEGLVEVRVVRLLKQVGDTVERDEPLYEVETDKAMMEIESPIAGRIDEWLVGVGDVAAVHQPVVRLVDTARPDVETVRIPPRTRVLARALGIDGDQLSRWAQQQHAALLPEHLEALVAGERTERKTAAPHPSHTEHIVSAAEEKLHRALAAAHASVVPASMAVQIAAATLDRAATALRAESTAFTTVFTAFAYLACRTTNDHPALRTRRLSAERRRVFDHLQAALAVSTADGELVTATLRDADQLDYPGFAAAYATAIENALTGHGHADDTVTLALSHVDSPSAQFAVPTVVSPAVATIFLGAPGPTGHRHIVLAFDHLVLNGHQAAAYLDDLVALIERTAVPATETRRRSDAAAPDDVTAVVADVLGTTPDPDAVLDQYGLTSAQAVRIAQRLNARYGSELPATAVWHHPTVRALAAALTPRPAPQTTVEPRPSRDDSPIALIGAACRLPGAAGIEQYWQLLSRGRAVFGDIPPDRLPEFTAPEGVTAVRAALLDDIAGFDASFFGISPRMAAGMDPQQRLLLELAWHAVESAAIAPETLAGGRTGVFIGAGASDYRERAARLGLAQAATAVGTLPAYLANRISQFFDVHGPSITVDTACSSALTALGLAVDALRSGSCASAIVGAAHTICNSFNATAYYRAGMLSPTGTGTAFDDSCDGFVRGEGAVVCVLKRLADALRDGDPVIATIRGVAVNHGGRAAGAAAPNPAAQTALIRAALADAGLSGSSLGYLEAHGTATPLGDPIEWESLTAALAGIATAAGPQHRLWVGSAKSYVGHLEGAAGLVGLLTAALVVQRGRIPALAGFDKPNHRLTVTAVPLTLAEHACDWTTDEPRFAGVNSFGLGGSNAHVIVESAPNRAPPPEKATGTLLFPLSARTEAALRTLAADLAERLSQPRAEYSPSRVAATLQLGRAAFGVRRLITTPDLGTLVTALRSLAAESGSPEPPSTLEDPVAAATADRWLRGESVRWTDLWPEGAIPQRIALSGYPFQHRRHWLTDAEAQEPRT
;
A
#
# COMPACT_ATOMS: atom_id res chain seq x y z
N MET A 1 4.09 -48.24 -23.41
CA MET A 1 4.01 -49.04 -22.17
C MET A 1 5.35 -48.99 -21.48
N PRO A 2 5.40 -48.88 -20.15
CA PRO A 2 6.68 -48.95 -19.47
C PRO A 2 7.33 -50.31 -19.75
N GLU A 3 8.58 -50.26 -20.22
CA GLU A 3 9.42 -51.45 -20.41
C GLU A 3 10.37 -51.55 -19.22
N ILE A 4 10.35 -52.70 -18.56
CA ILE A 4 11.39 -53.01 -17.58
C ILE A 4 12.57 -53.57 -18.35
N ARG A 5 13.69 -52.88 -18.17
CA ARG A 5 14.96 -53.19 -18.79
C ARG A 5 15.85 -53.91 -17.80
N VAL A 6 16.79 -54.72 -18.29
CA VAL A 6 17.81 -55.34 -17.43
C VAL A 6 18.50 -54.21 -16.65
N PRO A 7 18.46 -54.21 -15.31
CA PRO A 7 19.14 -53.18 -14.52
C PRO A 7 20.66 -53.38 -14.60
N GLN A 8 21.43 -52.33 -14.28
CA GLN A 8 22.87 -52.49 -14.13
C GLN A 8 23.14 -53.27 -12.82
N LEU A 9 23.61 -54.51 -12.93
CA LEU A 9 23.81 -55.43 -11.79
C LEU A 9 25.25 -55.46 -11.25
N GLY A 10 26.16 -54.66 -11.81
CA GLY A 10 27.55 -54.54 -11.40
C GLY A 10 28.44 -53.95 -12.50
N GLU A 11 29.63 -53.49 -12.17
CA GLU A 11 30.59 -52.96 -13.16
C GLU A 11 31.14 -54.09 -14.04
N GLY A 12 30.99 -53.94 -15.37
CA GLY A 12 31.55 -54.86 -16.37
C GLY A 12 30.61 -55.94 -16.90
N LEU A 13 29.43 -56.14 -16.31
CA LEU A 13 28.38 -57.00 -16.87
C LEU A 13 27.63 -56.24 -17.97
N VAL A 14 27.68 -56.78 -19.18
CA VAL A 14 27.04 -56.22 -20.38
C VAL A 14 25.87 -57.05 -20.87
N GLU A 15 25.82 -58.35 -20.55
CA GLU A 15 24.72 -59.25 -20.92
C GLU A 15 24.45 -60.26 -19.80
N VAL A 16 23.20 -60.69 -19.66
CA VAL A 16 22.73 -61.65 -18.66
C VAL A 16 21.78 -62.66 -19.31
N ARG A 17 21.80 -63.92 -18.86
CA ARG A 17 20.90 -64.94 -19.38
C ARG A 17 19.63 -65.00 -18.54
N VAL A 18 18.47 -64.87 -19.16
CA VAL A 18 17.19 -65.08 -18.47
C VAL A 18 17.00 -66.59 -18.33
N VAL A 19 16.91 -67.07 -17.10
CA VAL A 19 16.90 -68.50 -16.79
C VAL A 19 15.58 -68.95 -16.24
N ARG A 20 14.81 -68.01 -15.67
CA ARG A 20 13.47 -68.30 -15.21
C ARG A 20 12.64 -67.05 -15.25
N LEU A 21 11.42 -67.18 -15.75
CA LEU A 21 10.40 -66.16 -15.61
C LEU A 21 9.55 -66.56 -14.40
N LEU A 22 9.55 -65.72 -13.36
CA LEU A 22 8.84 -66.01 -12.10
C LEU A 22 7.35 -65.70 -12.21
N LYS A 23 7.00 -64.90 -13.21
CA LYS A 23 5.65 -64.46 -13.53
C LYS A 23 5.34 -64.76 -14.99
N GLN A 24 4.10 -65.11 -15.29
CA GLN A 24 3.65 -65.39 -16.65
C GLN A 24 3.04 -64.15 -17.30
N VAL A 25 2.99 -64.14 -18.63
CA VAL A 25 2.24 -63.11 -19.36
C VAL A 25 0.79 -63.08 -18.86
N GLY A 26 0.30 -61.90 -18.48
CA GLY A 26 -1.00 -61.68 -17.87
C GLY A 26 -0.99 -61.59 -16.34
N ASP A 27 0.10 -61.96 -15.66
CA ASP A 27 0.20 -61.82 -14.20
C ASP A 27 0.39 -60.36 -13.78
N THR A 28 -0.24 -59.96 -12.69
CA THR A 28 -0.08 -58.64 -12.05
C THR A 28 1.11 -58.68 -11.10
N VAL A 29 1.99 -57.69 -11.17
CA VAL A 29 3.16 -57.53 -10.30
C VAL A 29 3.14 -56.15 -9.65
N GLU A 30 3.41 -56.07 -8.35
CA GLU A 30 3.53 -54.79 -7.64
C GLU A 30 4.96 -54.22 -7.74
N ARG A 31 5.13 -52.95 -7.38
CA ARG A 31 6.46 -52.35 -7.30
C ARG A 31 7.30 -53.09 -6.25
N ASP A 32 8.54 -53.36 -6.60
CA ASP A 32 9.56 -54.10 -5.85
C ASP A 32 9.25 -55.61 -5.67
N GLU A 33 8.36 -56.19 -6.49
CA GLU A 33 8.08 -57.63 -6.49
C GLU A 33 8.92 -58.40 -7.55
N PRO A 34 9.48 -59.60 -7.24
CA PRO A 34 10.30 -60.38 -8.18
C PRO A 34 9.58 -60.79 -9.46
N LEU A 35 10.22 -60.54 -10.62
CA LEU A 35 9.65 -60.75 -11.95
C LEU A 35 10.29 -61.91 -12.72
N TYR A 36 11.62 -61.94 -12.78
CA TYR A 36 12.38 -62.98 -13.47
C TYR A 36 13.75 -63.16 -12.82
N GLU A 37 14.32 -64.33 -13.01
CA GLU A 37 15.68 -64.65 -12.61
C GLU A 37 16.61 -64.57 -13.81
N VAL A 38 17.76 -63.96 -13.56
CA VAL A 38 18.89 -63.99 -14.48
C VAL A 38 20.04 -64.76 -13.87
N GLU A 39 20.71 -65.51 -14.72
CA GLU A 39 21.99 -66.12 -14.42
C GLU A 39 23.09 -65.18 -14.88
N THR A 40 23.92 -64.77 -13.93
CA THR A 40 25.21 -64.14 -14.21
C THR A 40 26.32 -65.18 -14.06
N ASP A 41 27.53 -64.83 -14.47
CA ASP A 41 28.72 -65.67 -14.31
C ASP A 41 29.03 -66.09 -12.85
N LYS A 42 28.43 -65.41 -11.86
CA LYS A 42 28.72 -65.60 -10.43
C LYS A 42 27.54 -66.08 -9.60
N ALA A 43 26.31 -65.72 -9.96
CA ALA A 43 25.13 -66.06 -9.19
C ALA A 43 23.84 -65.92 -10.00
N MET A 44 22.82 -66.64 -9.53
CA MET A 44 21.42 -66.44 -9.92
C MET A 44 20.86 -65.25 -9.12
N MET A 45 20.21 -64.33 -9.81
CA MET A 45 19.64 -63.13 -9.19
C MET A 45 18.20 -62.94 -9.64
N GLU A 46 17.31 -62.72 -8.68
CA GLU A 46 15.94 -62.30 -8.97
C GLU A 46 15.93 -60.81 -9.26
N ILE A 47 15.26 -60.42 -10.33
CA ILE A 47 15.10 -59.03 -10.75
C ILE A 47 13.68 -58.61 -10.40
N GLU A 48 13.59 -57.64 -9.50
CA GLU A 48 12.34 -57.06 -9.02
C GLU A 48 11.82 -55.98 -9.96
N SER A 49 10.50 -55.80 -9.95
CA SER A 49 9.82 -54.81 -10.76
C SER A 49 9.99 -53.40 -10.19
N PRO A 50 10.63 -52.44 -10.88
CA PRO A 50 10.77 -51.07 -10.35
C PRO A 50 9.45 -50.28 -10.31
N ILE A 51 8.36 -50.83 -10.88
CA ILE A 51 7.02 -50.23 -10.95
C ILE A 51 5.94 -51.33 -10.84
N ALA A 52 4.71 -50.98 -10.45
CA ALA A 52 3.59 -51.93 -10.49
C ALA A 52 3.02 -52.03 -11.93
N GLY A 53 2.67 -53.23 -12.38
CA GLY A 53 2.13 -53.50 -13.72
C GLY A 53 1.68 -54.95 -13.94
N ARG A 54 0.84 -55.22 -14.95
CA ARG A 54 0.54 -56.54 -15.49
C ARG A 54 1.54 -56.83 -16.58
N ILE A 55 2.06 -58.04 -16.63
CA ILE A 55 2.98 -58.42 -17.68
C ILE A 55 2.22 -58.54 -19.01
N ASP A 56 2.56 -57.68 -19.97
CA ASP A 56 1.97 -57.66 -21.32
C ASP A 56 2.64 -58.72 -22.20
N GLU A 57 3.97 -58.70 -22.21
CA GLU A 57 4.80 -59.63 -22.95
C GLU A 57 6.19 -59.71 -22.33
N TRP A 58 6.75 -60.90 -22.36
CA TRP A 58 8.18 -61.11 -22.17
C TRP A 58 8.86 -60.93 -23.52
N LEU A 59 9.73 -59.93 -23.62
CA LEU A 59 10.51 -59.61 -24.82
C LEU A 59 11.73 -60.54 -24.98
N VAL A 60 12.01 -61.32 -23.93
CA VAL A 60 13.11 -62.25 -23.81
C VAL A 60 12.59 -63.51 -23.15
N GLY A 61 12.87 -64.67 -23.73
CA GLY A 61 12.41 -65.97 -23.24
C GLY A 61 13.36 -66.60 -22.22
N VAL A 62 12.90 -67.67 -21.57
CA VAL A 62 13.77 -68.52 -20.75
C VAL A 62 14.82 -69.18 -21.63
N GLY A 63 16.09 -68.90 -21.34
CA GLY A 63 17.27 -69.36 -22.06
C GLY A 63 17.95 -68.28 -22.90
N ASP A 64 17.28 -67.14 -23.15
CA ASP A 64 17.79 -66.06 -23.98
C ASP A 64 18.79 -65.16 -23.22
N VAL A 65 19.71 -64.57 -23.97
CA VAL A 65 20.72 -63.64 -23.45
C VAL A 65 20.29 -62.21 -23.77
N ALA A 66 20.20 -61.36 -22.74
CA ALA A 66 19.75 -59.98 -22.85
C ALA A 66 20.84 -59.01 -22.37
N ALA A 67 21.08 -57.95 -23.12
CA ALA A 67 22.03 -56.92 -22.74
C ALA A 67 21.52 -56.06 -21.58
N VAL A 68 22.43 -55.48 -20.79
CA VAL A 68 22.06 -54.50 -19.76
C VAL A 68 21.37 -53.31 -20.43
N HIS A 69 20.29 -52.82 -19.81
CA HIS A 69 19.34 -51.85 -20.35
C HIS A 69 18.52 -52.31 -21.57
N GLN A 70 18.66 -53.56 -22.02
CA GLN A 70 17.73 -54.15 -22.99
C GLN A 70 16.38 -54.37 -22.32
N PRO A 71 15.26 -54.05 -23.02
CA PRO A 71 13.92 -54.40 -22.57
C PRO A 71 13.78 -55.91 -22.43
N VAL A 72 13.35 -56.37 -21.25
CA VAL A 72 13.10 -57.81 -20.99
C VAL A 72 11.63 -58.10 -20.88
N VAL A 73 10.88 -57.20 -20.25
CA VAL A 73 9.46 -57.36 -20.06
C VAL A 73 8.75 -56.04 -20.24
N ARG A 74 7.65 -56.08 -20.97
CA ARG A 74 6.77 -54.94 -21.15
C ARG A 74 5.61 -55.10 -20.18
N LEU A 75 5.38 -54.07 -19.36
CA LEU A 75 4.26 -54.07 -18.42
C LEU A 75 3.14 -53.15 -18.92
N VAL A 76 1.90 -53.63 -18.81
CA VAL A 76 0.68 -52.84 -18.80
C VAL A 76 0.46 -52.35 -17.37
N ASP A 77 0.58 -51.06 -17.06
CA ASP A 77 0.32 -50.51 -15.71
C ASP A 77 -0.95 -51.11 -15.06
N THR A 78 -0.85 -51.73 -13.86
CA THR A 78 -1.97 -52.39 -13.11
C THR A 78 -2.53 -51.59 -11.96
N ALA A 79 -1.95 -50.41 -11.65
CA ALA A 79 -2.71 -49.34 -10.99
C ALA A 79 -3.86 -48.83 -11.90
N ARG A 80 -3.99 -49.47 -13.06
CA ARG A 80 -5.02 -49.33 -14.07
C ARG A 80 -5.41 -50.74 -14.47
N PRO A 81 -6.42 -51.38 -13.84
CA PRO A 81 -6.97 -52.61 -14.40
C PRO A 81 -7.26 -52.37 -15.87
N ASP A 82 -7.04 -53.43 -16.65
CA ASP A 82 -7.17 -53.59 -18.09
C ASP A 82 -8.47 -53.01 -18.67
N VAL A 83 -8.44 -51.71 -18.64
CA VAL A 83 -9.36 -50.69 -19.08
C VAL A 83 -8.30 -49.69 -19.47
N GLU A 84 -8.25 -49.30 -20.72
CA GLU A 84 -7.63 -48.03 -21.03
C GLU A 84 -8.18 -47.01 -20.03
N THR A 85 -7.43 -46.67 -18.99
CA THR A 85 -7.91 -45.73 -17.97
C THR A 85 -7.59 -44.38 -18.55
N VAL A 86 -8.29 -44.10 -19.63
CA VAL A 86 -8.77 -42.79 -19.95
C VAL A 86 -9.14 -42.15 -18.62
N ARG A 87 -8.29 -41.24 -18.17
CA ARG A 87 -8.56 -40.48 -16.97
C ARG A 87 -9.74 -39.59 -17.35
N ILE A 88 -10.96 -40.01 -17.00
CA ILE A 88 -12.14 -39.16 -17.14
C ILE A 88 -12.13 -38.24 -15.93
N PRO A 89 -11.78 -36.94 -16.07
CA PRO A 89 -11.69 -36.03 -14.94
C PRO A 89 -13.04 -35.94 -14.21
N PRO A 90 -13.06 -35.60 -12.91
CA PRO A 90 -14.31 -35.49 -12.13
C PRO A 90 -15.35 -34.60 -12.82
N ARG A 91 -14.90 -33.49 -13.45
CA ARG A 91 -15.75 -32.61 -14.24
C ARG A 91 -16.42 -33.32 -15.43
N THR A 92 -15.69 -34.12 -16.20
CA THR A 92 -16.26 -34.85 -17.35
C THR A 92 -17.25 -35.93 -16.91
N ARG A 93 -17.03 -36.59 -15.76
CA ARG A 93 -18.02 -37.56 -15.21
C ARG A 93 -19.31 -36.90 -14.76
N VAL A 94 -19.21 -35.72 -14.12
CA VAL A 94 -20.38 -34.91 -13.73
C VAL A 94 -21.15 -34.48 -14.99
N LEU A 95 -20.43 -34.08 -16.04
CA LEU A 95 -20.97 -33.68 -17.32
C LEU A 95 -21.71 -34.82 -18.05
N ALA A 96 -21.07 -35.98 -18.13
CA ALA A 96 -21.63 -37.18 -18.74
C ALA A 96 -22.91 -37.66 -18.04
N ARG A 97 -22.94 -37.64 -16.70
CA ARG A 97 -24.16 -37.94 -15.93
C ARG A 97 -25.28 -36.95 -16.20
N ALA A 98 -24.97 -35.65 -16.27
CA ALA A 98 -25.97 -34.62 -16.59
C ALA A 98 -26.52 -34.78 -18.02
N LEU A 99 -25.71 -35.34 -18.92
CA LEU A 99 -26.14 -35.76 -20.26
C LEU A 99 -26.97 -37.06 -20.27
N GLY A 100 -27.00 -37.80 -19.17
CA GLY A 100 -27.67 -39.10 -19.08
C GLY A 100 -26.85 -40.26 -19.64
N ILE A 101 -25.55 -40.06 -19.85
CA ILE A 101 -24.63 -41.10 -20.31
C ILE A 101 -24.13 -41.85 -19.07
N ASP A 102 -24.37 -43.15 -19.02
CA ASP A 102 -24.00 -43.97 -17.86
C ASP A 102 -22.51 -44.35 -17.83
N GLY A 103 -22.09 -44.94 -16.71
CA GLY A 103 -20.69 -45.28 -16.47
C GLY A 103 -20.11 -46.29 -17.46
N ASP A 104 -20.92 -47.18 -18.02
CA ASP A 104 -20.48 -48.26 -18.91
C ASP A 104 -20.41 -47.79 -20.38
N GLN A 105 -21.33 -46.90 -20.80
CA GLN A 105 -21.22 -46.19 -22.08
C GLN A 105 -20.01 -45.26 -22.11
N LEU A 106 -19.79 -44.50 -21.04
CA LEU A 106 -18.67 -43.57 -20.96
C LEU A 106 -17.31 -44.30 -20.92
N SER A 107 -17.25 -45.45 -20.24
CA SER A 107 -16.07 -46.31 -20.21
C SER A 107 -15.78 -46.97 -21.58
N ARG A 108 -16.80 -47.31 -22.37
CA ARG A 108 -16.63 -47.81 -23.75
C ARG A 108 -16.12 -46.73 -24.72
N TRP A 109 -16.63 -45.49 -24.64
CA TRP A 109 -16.15 -44.40 -25.50
C TRP A 109 -14.74 -43.94 -25.15
N ALA A 110 -14.43 -43.94 -23.85
CA ALA A 110 -13.08 -43.83 -23.34
C ALA A 110 -12.17 -44.86 -24.03
N GLN A 111 -12.48 -46.15 -23.88
CA GLN A 111 -11.71 -47.26 -24.47
C GLN A 111 -11.59 -47.23 -26.00
N GLN A 112 -12.52 -46.58 -26.73
CA GLN A 112 -12.48 -46.45 -28.19
C GLN A 112 -11.57 -45.32 -28.70
N GLN A 113 -11.29 -44.31 -27.88
CA GLN A 113 -10.53 -43.11 -28.28
C GLN A 113 -9.02 -43.25 -28.06
N HIS A 114 -8.58 -44.28 -27.35
CA HIS A 114 -7.17 -44.52 -27.06
C HIS A 114 -6.44 -43.43 -26.22
N ALA A 115 -7.18 -42.47 -25.61
CA ALA A 115 -6.67 -41.32 -24.82
C ALA A 115 -7.70 -40.72 -23.82
N ALA A 116 -7.30 -39.79 -22.93
CA ALA A 116 -8.18 -39.22 -21.88
C ALA A 116 -9.41 -38.45 -22.43
N LEU A 117 -10.61 -38.75 -21.92
CA LEU A 117 -11.89 -38.18 -22.35
C LEU A 117 -12.12 -36.86 -21.61
N LEU A 118 -11.75 -35.76 -22.27
CA LEU A 118 -11.94 -34.39 -21.80
C LEU A 118 -13.35 -33.88 -22.21
N PRO A 119 -13.87 -32.80 -21.60
CA PRO A 119 -15.20 -32.26 -21.92
C PRO A 119 -15.37 -31.97 -23.43
N GLU A 120 -14.34 -31.44 -24.08
CA GLU A 120 -14.33 -31.16 -25.53
C GLU A 120 -14.53 -32.42 -26.40
N HIS A 121 -14.20 -33.62 -25.91
CA HIS A 121 -14.44 -34.87 -26.64
C HIS A 121 -15.92 -35.28 -26.62
N LEU A 122 -16.67 -34.95 -25.54
CA LEU A 122 -18.12 -35.10 -25.51
C LEU A 122 -18.80 -34.08 -26.44
N GLU A 123 -18.24 -32.89 -26.59
CA GLU A 123 -18.70 -31.87 -27.54
C GLU A 123 -18.52 -32.34 -28.99
N ALA A 124 -17.36 -32.91 -29.32
CA ALA A 124 -17.07 -33.44 -30.65
C ALA A 124 -17.98 -34.63 -31.04
N LEU A 125 -18.31 -35.51 -30.10
CA LEU A 125 -19.23 -36.64 -30.32
C LEU A 125 -20.64 -36.16 -30.64
N VAL A 126 -21.13 -35.13 -29.94
CA VAL A 126 -22.44 -34.54 -30.20
C VAL A 126 -22.46 -33.74 -31.53
N ALA A 127 -21.35 -33.08 -31.87
CA ALA A 127 -21.19 -32.43 -33.17
C ALA A 127 -21.17 -33.44 -34.34
N GLY A 128 -20.70 -34.67 -34.11
CA GLY A 128 -20.69 -35.77 -35.08
C GLY A 128 -22.08 -36.19 -35.56
N GLU A 129 -23.09 -36.23 -34.67
CA GLU A 129 -24.50 -36.56 -35.00
C GLU A 129 -25.13 -35.57 -36.00
N ARG A 130 -24.56 -34.36 -36.08
CA ARG A 130 -25.00 -33.29 -36.97
C ARG A 130 -24.69 -33.59 -38.43
N THR A 131 -23.68 -34.43 -38.69
CA THR A 131 -23.23 -34.80 -40.04
C THR A 131 -24.09 -35.90 -40.66
N GLU A 132 -24.57 -36.88 -39.87
CA GLU A 132 -25.45 -37.94 -40.37
C GLU A 132 -26.86 -37.43 -40.72
N ARG A 133 -27.39 -36.44 -39.98
CA ARG A 133 -28.69 -35.82 -40.27
C ARG A 133 -28.73 -34.94 -41.53
N LYS A 134 -27.58 -34.60 -42.13
CA LYS A 134 -27.49 -33.76 -43.34
C LYS A 134 -27.76 -34.50 -44.66
N THR A 135 -28.04 -35.80 -44.63
CA THR A 135 -28.27 -36.61 -45.85
C THR A 135 -29.75 -36.78 -46.23
N ALA A 136 -30.70 -36.14 -45.53
CA ALA A 136 -32.10 -36.09 -45.95
C ALA A 136 -32.44 -34.73 -46.62
N ALA A 137 -33.15 -34.79 -47.75
CA ALA A 137 -33.29 -33.77 -48.81
C ALA A 137 -33.82 -32.36 -48.41
N PRO A 138 -33.61 -31.30 -49.24
CA PRO A 138 -33.59 -29.91 -48.80
C PRO A 138 -34.93 -29.17 -48.96
N HIS A 139 -35.25 -28.27 -48.02
CA HIS A 139 -36.26 -27.20 -48.16
C HIS A 139 -35.62 -25.83 -47.84
N PRO A 140 -36.06 -24.72 -48.47
CA PRO A 140 -35.32 -23.46 -48.45
C PRO A 140 -35.87 -22.51 -47.38
N SER A 141 -34.97 -22.08 -46.49
CA SER A 141 -34.94 -20.82 -45.75
C SER A 141 -34.39 -21.08 -44.35
N HIS A 142 -33.56 -20.15 -43.89
CA HIS A 142 -32.95 -20.08 -42.57
C HIS A 142 -31.85 -21.10 -42.27
N THR A 143 -30.63 -20.57 -42.25
CA THR A 143 -29.48 -21.13 -41.54
C THR A 143 -29.78 -21.10 -40.04
N GLU A 144 -30.68 -21.95 -39.56
CA GLU A 144 -30.82 -22.24 -38.13
C GLU A 144 -29.81 -23.32 -37.75
N HIS A 145 -28.96 -22.99 -36.78
CA HIS A 145 -28.18 -23.98 -36.06
C HIS A 145 -29.17 -24.88 -35.29
N ILE A 146 -29.57 -26.02 -35.88
CA ILE A 146 -30.20 -27.12 -35.13
C ILE A 146 -29.11 -27.68 -34.22
N VAL A 147 -29.13 -27.26 -32.96
CA VAL A 147 -28.34 -27.78 -31.85
C VAL A 147 -29.06 -29.05 -31.39
N SER A 148 -28.39 -30.20 -31.37
CA SER A 148 -29.06 -31.45 -31.00
C SER A 148 -29.51 -31.41 -29.53
N ALA A 149 -30.55 -32.16 -29.14
CA ALA A 149 -31.00 -32.21 -27.73
C ALA A 149 -29.89 -32.69 -26.77
N ALA A 150 -28.90 -33.43 -27.28
CA ALA A 150 -27.70 -33.79 -26.52
C ALA A 150 -26.73 -32.60 -26.36
N GLU A 151 -26.63 -31.74 -27.37
CA GLU A 151 -25.74 -30.57 -27.43
C GLU A 151 -26.21 -29.46 -26.48
N GLU A 152 -27.53 -29.28 -26.42
CA GLU A 152 -28.20 -28.36 -25.48
C GLU A 152 -28.14 -28.86 -24.02
N LYS A 153 -28.05 -30.17 -23.82
CA LYS A 153 -27.88 -30.80 -22.51
C LYS A 153 -26.42 -30.71 -22.04
N LEU A 154 -25.46 -30.77 -22.98
CA LEU A 154 -24.02 -30.63 -22.72
C LEU A 154 -23.67 -29.19 -22.32
N HIS A 155 -24.19 -28.21 -23.06
CA HIS A 155 -24.06 -26.78 -22.72
C HIS A 155 -24.61 -26.45 -21.34
N ARG A 156 -25.76 -27.03 -20.95
CA ARG A 156 -26.35 -26.83 -19.62
C ARG A 156 -25.49 -27.43 -18.50
N ALA A 157 -24.90 -28.60 -18.74
CA ALA A 157 -24.04 -29.25 -17.76
C ALA A 157 -22.72 -28.46 -17.53
N LEU A 158 -22.16 -27.86 -18.58
CA LEU A 158 -20.93 -27.05 -18.50
C LEU A 158 -21.17 -25.74 -17.75
N ALA A 159 -22.32 -25.10 -18.00
CA ALA A 159 -22.74 -23.88 -17.31
C ALA A 159 -22.96 -24.10 -15.79
N ALA A 160 -23.41 -25.29 -15.38
CA ALA A 160 -23.64 -25.60 -13.96
C ALA A 160 -22.35 -25.86 -13.16
N ALA A 161 -21.28 -26.34 -13.81
CA ALA A 161 -20.00 -26.66 -13.15
C ALA A 161 -19.10 -25.43 -12.89
N HIS A 162 -19.52 -24.24 -13.35
CA HIS A 162 -18.81 -22.97 -13.27
C HIS A 162 -19.47 -21.95 -12.32
N ALA A 163 -20.11 -22.41 -11.23
CA ALA A 163 -20.75 -21.52 -10.26
C ALA A 163 -19.80 -21.11 -9.10
N SER A 164 -19.21 -19.93 -9.22
CA SER A 164 -19.01 -18.96 -8.14
C SER A 164 -19.56 -17.62 -8.67
N VAL A 165 -20.54 -17.00 -8.01
CA VAL A 165 -21.16 -15.75 -8.49
C VAL A 165 -21.25 -14.71 -7.37
N VAL A 166 -20.72 -13.53 -7.65
CA VAL A 166 -20.89 -12.26 -6.90
C VAL A 166 -21.88 -11.39 -7.71
N PRO A 167 -22.78 -10.60 -7.09
CA PRO A 167 -23.74 -9.75 -7.79
C PRO A 167 -23.08 -8.50 -8.41
N ALA A 168 -23.60 -8.01 -9.54
CA ALA A 168 -23.15 -6.78 -10.20
C ALA A 168 -24.22 -5.68 -10.10
N SER A 169 -23.87 -4.52 -9.55
CA SER A 169 -24.67 -3.28 -9.59
C SER A 169 -24.00 -2.26 -10.51
N MET A 170 -24.79 -1.46 -11.23
CA MET A 170 -24.28 -0.40 -12.12
C MET A 170 -24.93 0.94 -11.78
N ALA A 171 -24.11 1.93 -11.46
CA ALA A 171 -24.53 3.29 -11.18
C ALA A 171 -24.10 4.21 -12.33
N VAL A 172 -25.02 5.02 -12.85
CA VAL A 172 -24.75 5.99 -13.91
C VAL A 172 -24.89 7.40 -13.35
N GLN A 173 -23.84 8.21 -13.50
CA GLN A 173 -23.87 9.64 -13.18
C GLN A 173 -24.13 10.44 -14.46
N ILE A 174 -25.29 11.11 -14.52
CA ILE A 174 -25.59 12.05 -15.61
C ILE A 174 -25.39 13.46 -15.09
N ALA A 175 -24.76 14.32 -15.91
CA ALA A 175 -24.53 15.70 -15.57
C ALA A 175 -25.83 16.46 -15.28
N ALA A 176 -25.85 17.16 -14.14
CA ALA A 176 -26.87 18.15 -13.76
C ALA A 176 -27.26 18.99 -14.97
N ALA A 177 -26.23 19.55 -15.62
CA ALA A 177 -26.30 20.44 -16.76
C ALA A 177 -26.75 19.74 -18.06
N THR A 178 -26.60 18.42 -18.18
CA THR A 178 -27.10 17.65 -19.34
C THR A 178 -28.57 17.28 -19.15
N LEU A 179 -28.96 16.92 -17.92
CA LEU A 179 -30.35 16.81 -17.51
C LEU A 179 -31.06 18.17 -17.56
N ASP A 180 -30.37 19.26 -17.18
CA ASP A 180 -30.86 20.63 -17.19
C ASP A 180 -30.85 21.23 -18.58
N ARG A 181 -29.95 20.86 -19.50
CA ARG A 181 -30.01 21.27 -20.92
C ARG A 181 -31.11 20.54 -21.66
N ALA A 182 -31.30 19.24 -21.40
CA ALA A 182 -32.48 18.50 -21.83
C ALA A 182 -33.76 19.10 -21.23
N ALA A 183 -33.75 19.42 -19.93
CA ALA A 183 -34.87 20.07 -19.25
C ALA A 183 -35.05 21.53 -19.69
N THR A 184 -34.02 22.25 -20.15
CA THR A 184 -34.12 23.65 -20.63
C THR A 184 -34.61 23.69 -22.08
N ALA A 185 -34.20 22.73 -22.91
CA ALA A 185 -34.78 22.48 -24.23
C ALA A 185 -36.26 22.03 -24.14
N LEU A 186 -36.64 21.36 -23.06
CA LEU A 186 -38.00 20.88 -22.78
C LEU A 186 -38.83 21.80 -21.85
N ARG A 187 -38.23 22.87 -21.28
CA ARG A 187 -38.88 23.87 -20.38
C ARG A 187 -39.87 24.78 -21.09
N ALA A 188 -40.08 24.59 -22.40
CA ALA A 188 -41.08 25.32 -23.16
C ALA A 188 -42.53 24.87 -22.87
N GLU A 189 -42.76 23.70 -22.25
CA GLU A 189 -44.11 23.25 -21.85
C GLU A 189 -44.10 22.64 -20.44
N SER A 190 -45.05 23.04 -19.60
CA SER A 190 -45.07 22.79 -18.15
C SER A 190 -45.40 21.34 -17.78
N THR A 191 -44.43 20.60 -17.20
CA THR A 191 -44.59 19.52 -16.18
C THR A 191 -43.23 18.78 -16.02
N ALA A 192 -42.36 19.27 -15.13
CA ALA A 192 -40.91 19.05 -15.27
C ALA A 192 -40.30 17.77 -14.64
N PHE A 193 -40.92 17.11 -13.66
CA PHE A 193 -40.39 15.84 -13.13
C PHE A 193 -41.02 14.63 -13.82
N THR A 194 -42.34 14.69 -14.00
CA THR A 194 -43.12 13.64 -14.65
C THR A 194 -42.63 13.41 -16.08
N THR A 195 -42.39 14.44 -16.88
CA THR A 195 -42.05 14.29 -18.31
C THR A 195 -40.70 13.61 -18.55
N VAL A 196 -39.65 13.92 -17.77
CA VAL A 196 -38.33 13.26 -17.91
C VAL A 196 -38.40 11.81 -17.46
N PHE A 197 -39.14 11.54 -16.38
CA PHE A 197 -39.33 10.19 -15.87
C PHE A 197 -40.21 9.35 -16.80
N THR A 198 -41.25 9.95 -17.36
CA THR A 198 -42.11 9.40 -18.42
C THR A 198 -41.29 9.06 -19.65
N ALA A 199 -40.40 9.95 -20.08
CA ALA A 199 -39.57 9.71 -21.26
C ALA A 199 -38.66 8.51 -21.08
N PHE A 200 -38.07 8.43 -19.90
CA PHE A 200 -37.17 7.37 -19.50
C PHE A 200 -37.91 6.03 -19.31
N ALA A 201 -39.09 6.04 -18.68
CA ALA A 201 -39.96 4.88 -18.53
C ALA A 201 -40.45 4.34 -19.89
N TYR A 202 -40.82 5.24 -20.80
CA TYR A 202 -41.18 4.89 -22.17
C TYR A 202 -40.01 4.23 -22.92
N LEU A 203 -38.81 4.81 -22.81
CA LEU A 203 -37.61 4.30 -23.46
C LEU A 203 -37.21 2.92 -22.91
N ALA A 204 -37.34 2.71 -21.58
CA ALA A 204 -37.12 1.40 -20.96
C ALA A 204 -38.12 0.36 -21.47
N CYS A 205 -39.40 0.73 -21.63
CA CYS A 205 -40.42 -0.15 -22.18
C CYS A 205 -40.15 -0.51 -23.66
N ARG A 206 -39.83 0.50 -24.50
CA ARG A 206 -39.47 0.32 -25.92
C ARG A 206 -38.22 -0.54 -26.09
N THR A 207 -37.16 -0.26 -25.35
CA THR A 207 -35.89 -1.00 -25.44
C THR A 207 -36.07 -2.46 -25.01
N THR A 208 -36.91 -2.72 -24.01
CA THR A 208 -37.26 -4.10 -23.60
C THR A 208 -38.11 -4.82 -24.66
N ASN A 209 -38.92 -4.10 -25.43
CA ASN A 209 -39.67 -4.63 -26.56
C ASN A 209 -38.76 -4.92 -27.77
N ASP A 210 -37.86 -4.00 -28.10
CA ASP A 210 -36.99 -4.03 -29.28
C ASP A 210 -35.80 -5.01 -29.14
N HIS A 211 -35.45 -5.41 -27.91
CA HIS A 211 -34.38 -6.38 -27.63
C HIS A 211 -34.93 -7.68 -27.00
N PRO A 212 -35.40 -8.66 -27.81
CA PRO A 212 -36.07 -9.87 -27.32
C PRO A 212 -35.19 -10.80 -26.46
N ALA A 213 -33.87 -10.62 -26.47
CA ALA A 213 -32.94 -11.29 -25.56
C ALA A 213 -33.13 -10.87 -24.09
N LEU A 214 -33.63 -9.65 -23.83
CA LEU A 214 -34.03 -9.19 -22.50
C LEU A 214 -35.35 -9.85 -22.05
N ARG A 215 -36.21 -10.28 -22.98
CA ARG A 215 -37.46 -11.01 -22.69
C ARG A 215 -37.23 -12.48 -22.35
N THR A 216 -36.12 -13.07 -22.76
CA THR A 216 -36.02 -14.53 -22.85
C THR A 216 -34.67 -15.08 -22.40
N ARG A 217 -34.58 -15.42 -21.11
CA ARG A 217 -33.67 -16.49 -20.70
C ARG A 217 -34.33 -17.72 -20.08
N ARG A 218 -35.63 -17.73 -19.72
CA ARG A 218 -36.28 -18.91 -19.10
C ARG A 218 -37.79 -19.10 -19.33
N LEU A 219 -38.36 -18.79 -20.50
CA LEU A 219 -39.79 -19.07 -20.76
C LEU A 219 -39.98 -19.91 -22.04
N SER A 220 -40.77 -20.98 -21.92
CA SER A 220 -41.14 -21.89 -23.01
C SER A 220 -42.08 -21.22 -24.02
N ALA A 221 -42.09 -21.71 -25.27
CA ALA A 221 -42.87 -21.13 -26.37
C ALA A 221 -44.38 -21.04 -26.10
N GLU A 222 -44.93 -21.92 -25.27
CA GLU A 222 -46.34 -21.89 -24.84
C GLU A 222 -46.62 -20.79 -23.81
N ARG A 223 -45.64 -20.46 -22.95
CA ARG A 223 -45.75 -19.34 -22.00
C ARG A 223 -45.49 -17.98 -22.65
N ARG A 224 -44.85 -17.92 -23.83
CA ARG A 224 -44.63 -16.66 -24.56
C ARG A 224 -45.94 -15.95 -24.93
N ARG A 225 -47.01 -16.72 -25.21
CA ARG A 225 -48.35 -16.18 -25.57
C ARG A 225 -49.13 -15.58 -24.40
N VAL A 226 -48.71 -15.80 -23.15
CA VAL A 226 -49.36 -15.19 -21.97
C VAL A 226 -48.77 -13.80 -21.67
N PHE A 227 -47.70 -13.42 -22.37
CA PHE A 227 -46.88 -12.23 -22.10
C PHE A 227 -46.76 -11.32 -23.33
N ASP A 228 -47.82 -11.22 -24.13
CA ASP A 228 -47.81 -10.51 -25.41
C ASP A 228 -47.65 -8.99 -25.26
N HIS A 229 -47.87 -8.43 -24.06
CA HIS A 229 -47.80 -6.98 -23.78
C HIS A 229 -47.03 -6.68 -22.48
N LEU A 230 -46.31 -5.55 -22.45
CA LEU A 230 -45.54 -5.10 -21.28
C LEU A 230 -46.43 -4.21 -20.39
N GLN A 231 -46.50 -4.51 -19.10
CA GLN A 231 -47.14 -3.62 -18.13
C GLN A 231 -46.10 -2.83 -17.34
N ALA A 232 -46.39 -1.56 -17.10
CA ALA A 232 -45.61 -0.70 -16.22
C ALA A 232 -46.36 -0.53 -14.90
N ALA A 233 -45.87 -1.17 -13.83
CA ALA A 233 -46.37 -0.98 -12.47
C ALA A 233 -45.53 0.12 -11.80
N LEU A 234 -46.20 1.09 -11.22
CA LEU A 234 -45.60 2.18 -10.47
C LEU A 234 -45.93 2.00 -9.01
N ALA A 235 -44.97 2.23 -8.14
CA ALA A 235 -45.15 2.21 -6.71
C ALA A 235 -44.55 3.45 -6.08
N VAL A 236 -45.38 4.17 -5.33
CA VAL A 236 -45.05 5.45 -4.73
C VAL A 236 -45.15 5.33 -3.22
N SER A 237 -44.08 5.68 -2.52
CA SER A 237 -44.10 5.76 -1.06
C SER A 237 -44.71 7.09 -0.64
N THR A 238 -45.73 7.06 0.20
CA THR A 238 -46.29 8.26 0.82
C THR A 238 -45.43 8.69 2.00
N ALA A 239 -45.62 9.93 2.47
CA ALA A 239 -44.89 10.49 3.62
C ALA A 239 -45.10 9.69 4.93
N ASP A 240 -46.18 8.93 5.03
CA ASP A 240 -46.47 8.07 6.18
C ASP A 240 -45.84 6.67 6.06
N GLY A 241 -45.10 6.41 4.98
CA GLY A 241 -44.41 5.15 4.72
C GLY A 241 -45.30 4.06 4.11
N GLU A 242 -46.54 4.37 3.72
CA GLU A 242 -47.38 3.45 2.96
C GLU A 242 -47.01 3.47 1.47
N LEU A 243 -47.14 2.31 0.82
CA LEU A 243 -46.67 2.12 -0.54
C LEU A 243 -47.84 1.86 -1.47
N VAL A 244 -48.15 2.86 -2.30
CA VAL A 244 -49.34 2.89 -3.17
C VAL A 244 -48.95 2.57 -4.60
N THR A 245 -49.67 1.65 -5.23
CA THR A 245 -49.35 1.16 -6.58
C THR A 245 -50.38 1.52 -7.64
N ALA A 246 -49.92 1.98 -8.81
CA ALA A 246 -50.73 2.13 -10.01
C ALA A 246 -50.14 1.32 -11.16
N THR A 247 -50.98 0.76 -12.04
CA THR A 247 -50.51 -0.13 -13.12
C THR A 247 -50.98 0.38 -14.48
N LEU A 248 -50.05 0.51 -15.42
CA LEU A 248 -50.29 0.86 -16.82
C LEU A 248 -50.19 -0.40 -17.68
N ARG A 249 -51.29 -0.80 -18.30
CA ARG A 249 -51.32 -1.97 -19.19
C ARG A 249 -50.90 -1.58 -20.60
N ASP A 250 -50.31 -2.52 -21.33
CA ASP A 250 -49.92 -2.39 -22.75
C ASP A 250 -49.02 -1.18 -23.06
N ALA A 251 -48.14 -0.86 -22.10
CA ALA A 251 -47.24 0.29 -22.12
C ALA A 251 -46.31 0.32 -23.34
N ASP A 252 -45.95 -0.85 -23.88
CA ASP A 252 -45.08 -1.00 -25.04
C ASP A 252 -45.76 -0.72 -26.39
N GLN A 253 -47.09 -0.57 -26.41
CA GLN A 253 -47.87 -0.29 -27.62
C GLN A 253 -48.24 1.20 -27.78
N LEU A 254 -48.09 1.99 -26.73
CA LEU A 254 -48.37 3.42 -26.79
C LEU A 254 -47.25 4.14 -27.56
N ASP A 255 -47.58 5.21 -28.28
CA ASP A 255 -46.57 6.17 -28.73
C ASP A 255 -46.21 7.10 -27.57
N TYR A 256 -45.12 7.86 -27.70
CA TYR A 256 -44.60 8.65 -26.59
C TYR A 256 -45.65 9.62 -25.99
N PRO A 257 -46.44 10.36 -26.79
CA PRO A 257 -47.48 11.24 -26.25
C PRO A 257 -48.62 10.47 -25.56
N GLY A 258 -49.06 9.34 -26.12
CA GLY A 258 -50.09 8.49 -25.52
C GLY A 258 -49.64 7.83 -24.22
N PHE A 259 -48.39 7.38 -24.17
CA PHE A 259 -47.75 6.86 -22.96
C PHE A 259 -47.65 7.96 -21.91
N ALA A 260 -47.22 9.15 -22.29
CA ALA A 260 -47.04 10.27 -21.37
C ALA A 260 -48.33 10.72 -20.70
N ALA A 261 -49.43 10.79 -21.44
CA ALA A 261 -50.74 11.13 -20.90
C ALA A 261 -51.25 10.05 -19.92
N ALA A 262 -51.18 8.77 -20.32
CA ALA A 262 -51.63 7.66 -19.48
C ALA A 262 -50.79 7.54 -18.19
N TYR A 263 -49.48 7.76 -18.29
CA TYR A 263 -48.53 7.70 -17.19
C TYR A 263 -48.76 8.83 -16.17
N ALA A 264 -49.01 10.06 -16.64
CA ALA A 264 -49.33 11.19 -15.77
C ALA A 264 -50.63 10.96 -14.99
N THR A 265 -51.68 10.46 -15.65
CA THR A 265 -52.97 10.13 -15.01
C THR A 265 -52.83 9.02 -13.97
N ALA A 266 -51.97 8.02 -14.20
CA ALA A 266 -51.73 6.94 -13.24
C ALA A 266 -51.06 7.43 -11.94
N ILE A 267 -50.11 8.37 -12.06
CA ILE A 267 -49.45 9.00 -10.90
C ILE A 267 -50.44 9.87 -10.11
N GLU A 268 -51.24 10.68 -10.79
CA GLU A 268 -52.25 11.51 -10.13
C GLU A 268 -53.32 10.68 -9.39
N ASN A 269 -53.76 9.57 -9.99
CA ASN A 269 -54.70 8.64 -9.35
C ASN A 269 -54.11 7.89 -8.15
N ALA A 270 -52.79 7.62 -8.15
CA ALA A 270 -52.11 6.98 -7.02
C ALA A 270 -51.94 7.93 -5.82
N LEU A 271 -51.82 9.23 -6.07
CA LEU A 271 -51.56 10.25 -5.06
C LEU A 271 -52.82 10.96 -4.55
N THR A 272 -53.96 10.76 -5.21
CA THR A 272 -55.24 11.35 -4.79
C THR A 272 -55.76 10.64 -3.54
N GLY A 273 -55.67 11.33 -2.40
CA GLY A 273 -56.19 10.88 -1.10
C GLY A 273 -55.14 10.71 0.02
N HIS A 274 -53.83 10.70 -0.29
CA HIS A 274 -52.78 10.31 0.67
C HIS A 274 -51.62 11.30 0.84
N GLY A 275 -51.79 12.57 0.44
CA GLY A 275 -50.74 13.61 0.60
C GLY A 275 -49.52 13.42 -0.33
N HIS A 276 -48.59 14.38 -0.31
CA HIS A 276 -47.42 14.41 -1.20
C HIS A 276 -46.49 13.19 -1.02
N ALA A 277 -45.90 12.74 -2.13
CA ALA A 277 -44.94 11.63 -2.18
C ALA A 277 -43.60 12.03 -1.55
N ASP A 278 -43.01 11.13 -0.77
CA ASP A 278 -41.72 11.35 -0.12
C ASP A 278 -40.59 10.88 -1.05
N ASP A 279 -40.17 11.78 -1.95
CA ASP A 279 -38.99 11.78 -2.85
C ASP A 279 -38.58 10.46 -3.57
N THR A 280 -39.38 9.41 -3.50
CA THR A 280 -39.02 8.05 -3.94
C THR A 280 -40.16 7.43 -4.73
N VAL A 281 -39.96 7.35 -6.05
CA VAL A 281 -40.89 6.69 -6.99
C VAL A 281 -40.19 5.47 -7.57
N THR A 282 -40.78 4.30 -7.38
CA THR A 282 -40.24 3.03 -7.90
C THR A 282 -41.03 2.60 -9.13
N LEU A 283 -40.35 2.42 -10.26
CA LEU A 283 -40.93 1.87 -11.49
C LEU A 283 -40.56 0.38 -11.60
N ALA A 284 -41.57 -0.47 -11.76
CA ALA A 284 -41.42 -1.91 -11.96
C ALA A 284 -42.08 -2.30 -13.30
N LEU A 285 -41.32 -2.96 -14.17
CA LEU A 285 -41.84 -3.47 -15.45
C LEU A 285 -42.11 -4.97 -15.30
N SER A 286 -43.32 -5.39 -15.65
CA SER A 286 -43.75 -6.79 -15.51
C SER A 286 -44.63 -7.19 -16.69
N HIS A 287 -44.56 -8.46 -17.08
CA HIS A 287 -45.47 -9.04 -18.05
C HIS A 287 -46.64 -9.79 -17.39
N VAL A 288 -46.67 -9.93 -16.05
CA VAL A 288 -47.66 -10.75 -15.34
C VAL A 288 -48.90 -9.92 -14.96
N ASP A 289 -50.06 -10.30 -15.49
CA ASP A 289 -51.34 -9.61 -15.25
C ASP A 289 -52.04 -10.11 -13.96
N SER A 290 -51.46 -9.84 -12.78
CA SER A 290 -52.05 -10.27 -11.49
C SER A 290 -52.09 -9.15 -10.43
N PRO A 291 -53.25 -8.84 -9.84
CA PRO A 291 -53.40 -7.81 -8.80
C PRO A 291 -52.75 -8.15 -7.44
N SER A 292 -52.16 -9.35 -7.29
CA SER A 292 -51.47 -9.80 -6.07
C SER A 292 -49.96 -9.52 -6.05
N ALA A 293 -49.41 -8.80 -7.04
CA ALA A 293 -48.05 -8.28 -6.99
C ALA A 293 -47.96 -7.03 -6.08
N GLN A 294 -48.35 -7.16 -4.82
CA GLN A 294 -48.13 -6.14 -3.78
C GLN A 294 -46.93 -6.58 -2.91
N PHE A 295 -45.89 -5.74 -2.95
CA PHE A 295 -44.65 -5.68 -2.16
C PHE A 295 -44.22 -6.84 -1.25
N ALA A 296 -43.05 -7.41 -1.57
CA ALA A 296 -42.13 -7.99 -0.59
C ALA A 296 -40.67 -7.68 -1.00
N VAL A 297 -39.99 -6.80 -0.25
CA VAL A 297 -38.53 -6.71 -0.24
C VAL A 297 -38.00 -7.72 0.79
N PRO A 298 -36.89 -8.46 0.56
CA PRO A 298 -36.46 -9.15 -0.64
C PRO A 298 -36.55 -10.66 -0.34
N THR A 299 -37.67 -11.30 -0.66
CA THR A 299 -37.70 -12.77 -0.64
C THR A 299 -38.67 -13.27 -1.70
N VAL A 300 -38.09 -13.72 -2.82
CA VAL A 300 -38.71 -14.55 -3.85
C VAL A 300 -39.79 -13.87 -4.72
N VAL A 301 -39.39 -13.23 -5.83
CA VAL A 301 -40.27 -13.02 -7.01
C VAL A 301 -39.47 -13.10 -8.34
N SER A 302 -40.11 -13.74 -9.33
CA SER A 302 -39.89 -13.94 -10.79
C SER A 302 -38.76 -13.17 -11.57
N PRO A 303 -38.17 -13.76 -12.63
CA PRO A 303 -36.81 -13.45 -13.11
C PRO A 303 -36.67 -12.27 -14.10
N ALA A 304 -37.45 -11.20 -14.00
CA ALA A 304 -37.27 -10.04 -14.89
C ALA A 304 -37.79 -8.72 -14.28
N VAL A 305 -37.25 -8.32 -13.13
CA VAL A 305 -37.50 -6.97 -12.57
C VAL A 305 -36.21 -6.16 -12.65
N ALA A 306 -36.29 -4.97 -13.23
CA ALA A 306 -35.27 -3.94 -13.14
C ALA A 306 -35.77 -2.86 -12.18
N THR A 307 -35.02 -2.59 -11.11
CA THR A 307 -35.38 -1.59 -10.11
C THR A 307 -34.51 -0.36 -10.29
N ILE A 308 -35.13 0.81 -10.40
CA ILE A 308 -34.44 2.08 -10.68
C ILE A 308 -34.53 2.97 -9.44
N PHE A 309 -33.38 3.33 -8.86
CA PHE A 309 -33.31 4.27 -7.74
C PHE A 309 -32.81 5.63 -8.25
N LEU A 310 -33.55 6.68 -7.94
CA LEU A 310 -33.17 8.07 -8.20
C LEU A 310 -32.71 8.71 -6.89
N GLY A 311 -31.42 9.03 -6.81
CA GLY A 311 -30.88 9.81 -5.70
C GLY A 311 -31.22 11.29 -5.83
N ALA A 312 -31.50 11.95 -4.70
CA ALA A 312 -31.62 13.40 -4.61
C ALA A 312 -30.38 14.08 -5.26
N PRO A 313 -30.55 15.25 -5.90
CA PRO A 313 -29.43 15.95 -6.53
C PRO A 313 -28.34 16.22 -5.49
N GLY A 314 -27.15 15.70 -5.76
CA GLY A 314 -25.99 15.96 -4.92
C GLY A 314 -25.49 17.39 -5.07
N PRO A 315 -24.56 17.85 -4.21
CA PRO A 315 -24.06 19.22 -4.18
C PRO A 315 -23.37 19.69 -5.48
N THR A 316 -23.04 18.78 -6.40
CA THR A 316 -22.52 19.09 -7.75
C THR A 316 -23.63 19.35 -8.79
N GLY A 317 -24.90 19.20 -8.40
CA GLY A 317 -26.10 19.27 -9.22
C GLY A 317 -26.46 17.95 -9.93
N HIS A 318 -25.55 16.96 -9.96
CA HIS A 318 -25.76 15.70 -10.67
C HIS A 318 -26.77 14.83 -9.90
N ARG A 319 -27.68 14.17 -10.62
CA ARG A 319 -28.58 13.15 -10.04
C ARG A 319 -28.02 11.76 -10.33
N HIS A 320 -28.03 10.91 -9.31
CA HIS A 320 -27.59 9.53 -9.42
C HIS A 320 -28.77 8.66 -9.85
N ILE A 321 -28.60 7.88 -10.92
CA ILE A 321 -29.56 6.86 -11.34
C ILE A 321 -28.89 5.50 -11.14
N VAL A 322 -29.45 4.68 -10.26
CA VAL A 322 -28.97 3.32 -10.01
C VAL A 322 -29.95 2.35 -10.65
N LEU A 323 -29.44 1.50 -11.56
CA LEU A 323 -30.19 0.44 -12.20
C LEU A 323 -29.77 -0.89 -11.59
N ALA A 324 -30.66 -1.50 -10.81
CA ALA A 324 -30.46 -2.84 -10.27
C ALA A 324 -31.17 -3.85 -11.18
N PHE A 325 -30.40 -4.72 -11.82
CA PHE A 325 -30.93 -5.87 -12.55
C PHE A 325 -30.61 -7.13 -11.76
N ASP A 326 -31.61 -7.96 -11.47
CA ASP A 326 -31.34 -9.08 -10.58
C ASP A 326 -30.38 -10.10 -11.22
N HIS A 327 -30.33 -10.27 -12.56
CA HIS A 327 -29.45 -11.27 -13.19
C HIS A 327 -28.86 -10.94 -14.58
N LEU A 328 -28.51 -9.68 -14.90
CA LEU A 328 -27.80 -9.36 -16.15
C LEU A 328 -26.28 -9.29 -15.94
N VAL A 329 -25.52 -10.21 -16.55
CA VAL A 329 -24.05 -10.13 -16.62
C VAL A 329 -23.66 -9.49 -17.94
N LEU A 330 -23.33 -8.20 -17.94
CA LEU A 330 -22.67 -7.52 -19.04
C LEU A 330 -21.16 -7.57 -18.81
N ASN A 331 -20.38 -7.96 -19.80
CA ASN A 331 -18.93 -7.78 -19.71
C ASN A 331 -18.58 -6.28 -19.95
N GLY A 332 -17.39 -5.86 -19.52
CA GLY A 332 -16.99 -4.44 -19.57
C GLY A 332 -17.05 -3.81 -20.96
N HIS A 333 -16.90 -4.62 -22.01
CA HIS A 333 -16.99 -4.18 -23.40
C HIS A 333 -18.44 -3.98 -23.87
N GLN A 334 -19.38 -4.81 -23.39
CA GLN A 334 -20.81 -4.69 -23.66
C GLN A 334 -21.46 -3.58 -22.84
N ALA A 335 -20.99 -3.35 -21.61
CA ALA A 335 -21.42 -2.22 -20.79
C ALA A 335 -20.96 -0.88 -21.39
N ALA A 336 -19.74 -0.83 -21.94
CA ALA A 336 -19.22 0.34 -22.65
C ALA A 336 -20.00 0.61 -23.94
N ALA A 337 -20.25 -0.40 -24.77
CA ALA A 337 -21.05 -0.25 -25.99
C ALA A 337 -22.51 0.20 -25.68
N TYR A 338 -23.11 -0.33 -24.63
CA TYR A 338 -24.44 0.08 -24.15
C TYR A 338 -24.46 1.55 -23.68
N LEU A 339 -23.43 1.99 -22.97
CA LEU A 339 -23.28 3.38 -22.53
C LEU A 339 -23.02 4.33 -23.71
N ASP A 340 -22.20 3.92 -24.66
CA ASP A 340 -21.89 4.69 -25.87
C ASP A 340 -23.15 4.85 -26.75
N ASP A 341 -23.99 3.81 -26.88
CA ASP A 341 -25.25 3.88 -27.62
C ASP A 341 -26.29 4.77 -26.92
N LEU A 342 -26.34 4.73 -25.59
CA LEU A 342 -27.21 5.58 -24.76
C LEU A 342 -26.82 7.06 -24.83
N VAL A 343 -25.51 7.35 -24.73
CA VAL A 343 -24.96 8.71 -24.87
C VAL A 343 -25.16 9.22 -26.29
N ALA A 344 -24.85 8.42 -27.30
CA ALA A 344 -25.04 8.80 -28.70
C ALA A 344 -26.52 9.02 -29.05
N LEU A 345 -27.47 8.30 -28.43
CA LEU A 345 -28.91 8.53 -28.65
C LEU A 345 -29.42 9.81 -27.97
N ILE A 346 -28.91 10.12 -26.77
CA ILE A 346 -29.18 11.39 -26.05
C ILE A 346 -28.60 12.58 -26.84
N GLU A 347 -27.46 12.39 -27.49
CA GLU A 347 -26.83 13.40 -28.36
C GLU A 347 -27.56 13.55 -29.70
N ARG A 348 -28.14 12.46 -30.25
CA ARG A 348 -28.89 12.46 -31.53
C ARG A 348 -30.31 13.01 -31.43
N THR A 349 -30.96 12.92 -30.27
CA THR A 349 -32.31 13.48 -30.06
C THR A 349 -32.31 14.99 -29.79
N ALA A 350 -31.13 15.60 -29.66
CA ALA A 350 -30.96 17.05 -29.56
C ALA A 350 -30.50 17.65 -30.90
N VAL A 351 -31.42 18.15 -31.73
CA VAL A 351 -31.08 18.89 -32.97
C VAL A 351 -31.96 20.17 -33.07
N PRO A 352 -31.58 21.21 -33.84
CA PRO A 352 -30.66 22.29 -33.46
C PRO A 352 -31.26 23.71 -33.66
N ALA A 353 -30.62 24.76 -33.14
CA ALA A 353 -30.86 26.13 -33.60
C ALA A 353 -29.60 27.02 -33.55
N THR A 354 -29.05 27.25 -34.75
CA THR A 354 -28.44 28.47 -35.32
C THR A 354 -27.50 29.41 -34.53
N GLU A 355 -26.30 29.52 -35.09
CA GLU A 355 -25.47 30.73 -35.36
C GLU A 355 -25.29 31.82 -34.29
N THR A 356 -24.03 32.11 -33.92
CA THR A 356 -23.30 33.34 -34.36
C THR A 356 -21.85 33.36 -33.81
N ARG A 357 -20.88 33.16 -34.71
CA ARG A 357 -19.66 33.95 -34.97
C ARG A 357 -18.71 34.43 -33.82
N ARG A 358 -17.49 33.86 -33.87
CA ARG A 358 -16.10 34.44 -33.77
C ARG A 358 -15.32 34.55 -32.43
N ARG A 359 -14.17 33.84 -32.47
CA ARG A 359 -12.79 34.13 -31.97
C ARG A 359 -12.37 33.71 -30.54
N SER A 360 -11.66 32.59 -30.42
CA SER A 360 -10.20 32.52 -30.15
C SER A 360 -9.68 31.12 -30.53
N ASP A 361 -8.56 31.03 -31.25
CA ASP A 361 -8.07 29.77 -31.83
C ASP A 361 -7.54 28.83 -30.73
N ALA A 362 -8.12 27.63 -30.60
CA ALA A 362 -7.61 26.58 -29.74
C ALA A 362 -6.30 26.00 -30.31
N ALA A 363 -5.31 25.72 -29.45
CA ALA A 363 -4.05 25.10 -29.89
C ALA A 363 -4.33 23.68 -30.40
N ALA A 364 -4.23 23.48 -31.72
CA ALA A 364 -4.37 22.16 -32.34
C ALA A 364 -3.16 21.28 -32.00
N PRO A 365 -3.33 19.99 -31.65
CA PRO A 365 -2.23 19.07 -31.35
C PRO A 365 -1.15 19.01 -32.44
N ASP A 366 -1.52 19.18 -33.70
CA ASP A 366 -0.58 19.17 -34.83
C ASP A 366 0.36 20.38 -34.83
N ASP A 367 -0.11 21.54 -34.38
CA ASP A 367 0.70 22.76 -34.31
C ASP A 367 1.66 22.72 -33.12
N VAL A 368 1.22 22.16 -31.99
CA VAL A 368 2.09 21.87 -30.84
C VAL A 368 3.12 20.80 -31.20
N THR A 369 2.74 19.79 -32.00
CA THR A 369 3.66 18.75 -32.50
C THR A 369 4.79 19.38 -33.32
N ALA A 370 4.50 20.36 -34.17
CA ALA A 370 5.52 21.05 -34.96
C ALA A 370 6.52 21.83 -34.08
N VAL A 371 6.04 22.52 -33.03
CA VAL A 371 6.91 23.24 -32.09
C VAL A 371 7.80 22.29 -31.29
N VAL A 372 7.24 21.18 -30.82
CA VAL A 372 7.99 20.16 -30.06
C VAL A 372 9.01 19.46 -30.96
N ALA A 373 8.63 19.14 -32.20
CA ALA A 373 9.52 18.49 -33.17
C ALA A 373 10.74 19.35 -33.52
N ASP A 374 10.58 20.67 -33.63
CA ASP A 374 11.70 21.60 -33.90
C ASP A 374 12.70 21.68 -32.73
N VAL A 375 12.26 21.45 -31.49
CA VAL A 375 13.14 21.47 -30.31
C VAL A 375 13.81 20.11 -30.05
N LEU A 376 13.10 19.01 -30.32
CA LEU A 376 13.60 17.65 -30.12
C LEU A 376 14.39 17.11 -31.32
N GLY A 377 14.26 17.72 -32.50
CA GLY A 377 14.90 17.25 -33.74
C GLY A 377 14.28 15.99 -34.33
N THR A 378 13.13 15.55 -33.81
CA THR A 378 12.34 14.40 -34.29
C THR A 378 10.86 14.66 -34.03
N THR A 379 9.98 14.10 -34.86
CA THR A 379 8.52 14.22 -34.69
C THR A 379 8.02 13.20 -33.65
N PRO A 380 7.55 13.63 -32.47
CA PRO A 380 7.03 12.71 -31.46
C PRO A 380 5.61 12.25 -31.80
N ASP A 381 5.26 11.01 -31.44
CA ASP A 381 3.86 10.57 -31.37
C ASP A 381 3.10 11.44 -30.35
N PRO A 382 1.94 12.03 -30.72
CA PRO A 382 1.18 12.93 -29.85
C PRO A 382 0.75 12.35 -28.49
N ASP A 383 0.64 11.03 -28.38
CA ASP A 383 0.20 10.32 -27.16
C ASP A 383 1.37 9.67 -26.38
N ALA A 384 2.56 9.62 -26.99
CA ALA A 384 3.78 9.14 -26.36
C ALA A 384 4.36 10.16 -25.39
N VAL A 385 5.06 9.65 -24.37
CA VAL A 385 5.70 10.49 -23.35
C VAL A 385 6.96 11.12 -23.95
N LEU A 386 7.10 12.43 -23.82
CA LEU A 386 8.18 13.19 -24.47
C LEU A 386 9.60 12.79 -23.98
N ASP A 387 9.74 12.25 -22.77
CA ASP A 387 11.01 11.72 -22.23
C ASP A 387 11.57 10.52 -23.01
N GLN A 388 10.72 9.74 -23.70
CA GLN A 388 11.17 8.65 -24.59
C GLN A 388 12.04 9.15 -25.75
N TYR A 389 12.01 10.46 -26.01
CA TYR A 389 12.81 11.14 -27.02
C TYR A 389 14.02 11.88 -26.42
N GLY A 390 14.37 11.62 -25.14
CA GLY A 390 15.53 12.20 -24.46
C GLY A 390 15.34 13.66 -24.06
N LEU A 391 14.12 14.06 -23.67
CA LEU A 391 13.78 15.43 -23.28
C LEU A 391 14.63 15.90 -22.08
N THR A 392 15.44 16.93 -22.28
CA THR A 392 16.22 17.58 -21.22
C THR A 392 15.49 18.80 -20.62
N SER A 393 15.87 19.22 -19.41
CA SER A 393 15.35 20.44 -18.77
C SER A 393 15.51 21.69 -19.63
N ALA A 394 16.61 21.82 -20.37
CA ALA A 394 16.84 22.93 -21.30
C ALA A 394 15.92 22.88 -22.54
N GLN A 395 15.55 21.67 -23.01
CA GLN A 395 14.57 21.51 -24.09
C GLN A 395 13.15 21.81 -23.61
N ALA A 396 12.77 21.37 -22.41
CA ALA A 396 11.46 21.68 -21.82
C ALA A 396 11.24 23.20 -21.67
N VAL A 397 12.25 23.94 -21.19
CA VAL A 397 12.21 25.42 -21.11
C VAL A 397 12.01 26.04 -22.50
N ARG A 398 12.73 25.57 -23.53
CA ARG A 398 12.60 26.09 -24.90
C ARG A 398 11.24 25.78 -25.53
N ILE A 399 10.68 24.60 -25.26
CA ILE A 399 9.31 24.24 -25.70
C ILE A 399 8.31 25.19 -25.06
N ALA A 400 8.36 25.38 -23.73
CA ALA A 400 7.46 26.30 -23.03
C ALA A 400 7.58 27.75 -23.53
N GLN A 401 8.82 28.25 -23.71
CA GLN A 401 9.07 29.61 -24.24
C GLN A 401 8.49 29.80 -25.64
N ARG A 402 8.65 28.81 -26.53
CA ARG A 402 8.12 28.88 -27.90
C ARG A 402 6.61 28.75 -27.96
N LEU A 403 6.01 27.91 -27.11
CA LEU A 403 4.56 27.81 -26.99
C LEU A 403 3.97 29.10 -26.42
N ASN A 404 4.59 29.70 -25.41
CA ASN A 404 4.18 31.01 -24.87
C ASN A 404 4.30 32.13 -25.90
N ALA A 405 5.40 32.18 -26.64
CA ALA A 405 5.58 33.15 -27.72
C ALA A 405 4.58 32.97 -28.87
N ARG A 406 4.15 31.72 -29.14
CA ARG A 406 3.24 31.39 -30.24
C ARG A 406 1.76 31.58 -29.88
N TYR A 407 1.37 31.26 -28.65
CA TYR A 407 -0.04 31.29 -28.21
C TYR A 407 -0.38 32.40 -27.22
N GLY A 408 0.60 33.22 -26.82
CA GLY A 408 0.39 34.28 -25.83
C GLY A 408 0.02 33.75 -24.43
N SER A 409 0.39 32.50 -24.13
CA SER A 409 0.15 31.85 -22.84
C SER A 409 1.25 32.16 -21.82
N GLU A 410 0.95 31.98 -20.54
CA GLU A 410 1.93 32.04 -19.43
C GLU A 410 2.22 30.63 -18.89
N LEU A 411 2.54 29.67 -19.77
CA LEU A 411 2.93 28.34 -19.30
C LEU A 411 4.29 28.44 -18.58
N PRO A 412 4.38 28.05 -17.29
CA PRO A 412 5.67 27.94 -16.64
C PRO A 412 6.51 26.86 -17.34
N ALA A 413 7.83 26.93 -17.20
CA ALA A 413 8.73 25.94 -17.79
C ALA A 413 8.46 24.50 -17.28
N THR A 414 7.79 24.37 -16.12
CA THR A 414 7.31 23.12 -15.56
C THR A 414 6.20 22.48 -16.38
N ALA A 415 5.38 23.24 -17.12
CA ALA A 415 4.16 22.75 -17.79
C ALA A 415 4.38 21.56 -18.75
N VAL A 416 5.53 21.48 -19.41
CA VAL A 416 5.92 20.34 -20.28
C VAL A 416 5.98 19.03 -19.49
N TRP A 417 6.30 19.09 -18.21
CA TRP A 417 6.33 17.96 -17.29
C TRP A 417 4.95 17.65 -16.70
N HIS A 418 4.09 18.66 -16.54
CA HIS A 418 2.69 18.47 -16.09
C HIS A 418 1.83 17.83 -17.19
N HIS A 419 2.24 18.04 -18.44
CA HIS A 419 1.52 17.62 -19.63
C HIS A 419 2.47 16.82 -20.53
N PRO A 420 2.78 15.57 -20.15
CA PRO A 420 3.94 14.83 -20.67
C PRO A 420 3.84 14.34 -22.12
N THR A 421 2.78 14.71 -22.83
CA THR A 421 2.47 14.31 -24.20
C THR A 421 2.07 15.55 -24.99
N VAL A 422 2.27 15.55 -26.30
CA VAL A 422 1.87 16.70 -27.13
C VAL A 422 0.37 16.97 -27.02
N ARG A 423 -0.45 15.91 -26.94
CA ARG A 423 -1.89 16.03 -26.76
C ARG A 423 -2.24 16.71 -25.43
N ALA A 424 -1.58 16.34 -24.34
CA ALA A 424 -1.79 16.97 -23.04
C ALA A 424 -1.33 18.43 -23.03
N LEU A 425 -0.22 18.76 -23.71
CA LEU A 425 0.30 20.14 -23.83
C LEU A 425 -0.64 21.04 -24.63
N ALA A 426 -1.17 20.53 -25.75
CA ALA A 426 -2.18 21.22 -26.54
C ALA A 426 -3.46 21.47 -25.73
N ALA A 427 -3.89 20.50 -24.93
CA ALA A 427 -5.03 20.65 -24.03
C ALA A 427 -4.77 21.66 -22.89
N ALA A 428 -3.53 21.77 -22.40
CA ALA A 428 -3.15 22.74 -21.36
C ALA A 428 -3.09 24.19 -21.88
N LEU A 429 -2.81 24.37 -23.17
CA LEU A 429 -2.85 25.66 -23.86
C LEU A 429 -4.28 26.16 -24.13
N THR A 430 -5.29 25.30 -23.95
CA THR A 430 -6.70 25.67 -24.02
C THR A 430 -7.28 25.90 -22.62
N PRO A 431 -7.86 27.08 -22.31
CA PRO A 431 -8.36 27.37 -20.97
C PRO A 431 -9.54 26.45 -20.63
N ARG A 432 -9.40 25.66 -19.56
CA ARG A 432 -10.45 24.77 -19.04
C ARG A 432 -10.52 24.86 -17.50
N PRO A 433 -11.72 24.81 -16.88
CA PRO A 433 -11.85 24.83 -15.43
C PRO A 433 -11.22 23.57 -14.79
N ALA A 434 -10.55 23.74 -13.65
CA ALA A 434 -9.86 22.67 -12.95
C ALA A 434 -10.81 21.55 -12.48
N PRO A 435 -10.42 20.26 -12.58
CA PRO A 435 -11.24 19.15 -12.11
C PRO A 435 -11.24 19.08 -10.57
N GLN A 436 -12.43 19.04 -9.98
CA GLN A 436 -12.62 18.81 -8.55
C GLN A 436 -12.71 17.29 -8.31
N THR A 437 -11.71 16.72 -7.66
CA THR A 437 -11.71 15.32 -7.19
C THR A 437 -12.43 15.23 -5.84
N THR A 438 -13.61 14.63 -5.80
CA THR A 438 -14.30 14.22 -4.58
C THR A 438 -13.81 12.83 -4.15
N VAL A 439 -13.26 12.72 -2.94
CA VAL A 439 -12.87 11.44 -2.31
C VAL A 439 -14.10 10.87 -1.62
N GLU A 440 -14.48 9.62 -1.93
CA GLU A 440 -15.58 8.91 -1.27
C GLU A 440 -15.20 8.43 0.16
N PRO A 441 -16.12 8.41 1.13
CA PRO A 441 -15.85 7.90 2.47
C PRO A 441 -15.83 6.37 2.50
N ARG A 442 -14.85 5.79 3.23
CA ARG A 442 -14.74 4.34 3.49
C ARG A 442 -15.57 3.92 4.73
N PRO A 443 -16.01 2.66 4.81
CA PRO A 443 -16.86 2.16 5.90
C PRO A 443 -16.12 2.12 7.25
N SER A 444 -16.89 2.22 8.34
CA SER A 444 -16.48 2.49 9.74
C SER A 444 -15.18 1.79 10.18
N ARG A 445 -14.07 2.54 10.14
CA ARG A 445 -12.83 2.24 10.87
C ARG A 445 -12.87 2.98 12.20
N ASP A 446 -12.12 2.48 13.19
CA ASP A 446 -11.82 3.27 14.38
C ASP A 446 -10.87 4.40 13.95
N ASP A 447 -11.40 5.61 13.80
CA ASP A 447 -10.67 6.82 13.39
C ASP A 447 -9.84 7.42 14.53
N SER A 448 -9.60 6.66 15.61
CA SER A 448 -8.76 7.06 16.73
C SER A 448 -7.39 7.57 16.25
N PRO A 449 -6.96 8.76 16.69
CA PRO A 449 -5.63 9.27 16.41
C PRO A 449 -4.53 8.33 16.95
N ILE A 450 -3.35 8.36 16.34
CA ILE A 450 -2.21 7.52 16.75
C ILE A 450 -1.21 8.39 17.50
N ALA A 451 -0.87 8.03 18.74
CA ALA A 451 0.14 8.71 19.52
C ALA A 451 1.55 8.25 19.13
N LEU A 452 2.44 9.21 18.88
CA LEU A 452 3.88 9.00 18.89
C LEU A 452 4.35 9.07 20.34
N ILE A 453 4.58 7.91 20.96
CA ILE A 453 4.87 7.83 22.39
C ILE A 453 6.37 7.79 22.71
N GLY A 454 7.21 7.37 21.77
CA GLY A 454 8.66 7.36 21.93
C GLY A 454 9.36 7.53 20.60
N ALA A 455 10.56 8.08 20.63
CA ALA A 455 11.40 8.20 19.46
C ALA A 455 12.88 8.18 19.85
N ALA A 456 13.72 7.74 18.91
CA ALA A 456 15.17 7.85 18.99
C ALA A 456 15.73 8.13 17.59
N CYS A 457 16.83 8.88 17.54
CA CYS A 457 17.52 9.14 16.29
C CYS A 457 19.03 9.17 16.46
N ARG A 458 19.74 8.87 15.37
CA ARG A 458 21.16 9.17 15.20
C ARG A 458 21.29 9.81 13.83
N LEU A 459 21.64 11.09 13.81
CA LEU A 459 21.73 11.93 12.63
C LEU A 459 23.11 12.61 12.60
N PRO A 460 23.57 13.09 11.43
CA PRO A 460 24.83 13.82 11.31
C PRO A 460 24.87 15.00 12.31
N GLY A 461 25.93 15.08 13.11
CA GLY A 461 26.08 16.09 14.17
C GLY A 461 25.09 15.99 15.34
N ALA A 462 24.29 14.90 15.44
CA ALA A 462 23.29 14.72 16.49
C ALA A 462 23.05 13.24 16.85
N ALA A 463 23.58 12.81 17.99
CA ALA A 463 23.38 11.47 18.56
C ALA A 463 22.13 11.39 19.47
N GLY A 464 21.04 12.05 19.08
CA GLY A 464 19.77 12.01 19.81
C GLY A 464 18.87 13.21 19.55
N ILE A 465 17.62 13.13 20.01
CA ILE A 465 16.56 14.13 19.73
C ILE A 465 16.93 15.54 20.22
N GLU A 466 17.54 15.67 21.40
CA GLU A 466 17.89 16.98 21.95
C GLU A 466 19.03 17.64 21.19
N GLN A 467 20.05 16.87 20.81
CA GLN A 467 21.13 17.37 19.97
C GLN A 467 20.61 17.73 18.57
N TYR A 468 19.66 16.94 18.03
CA TYR A 468 19.01 17.25 16.77
C TYR A 468 18.21 18.55 16.84
N TRP A 469 17.46 18.77 17.92
CA TRP A 469 16.77 20.06 18.11
C TRP A 469 17.75 21.23 18.24
N GLN A 470 18.88 21.06 18.92
CA GLN A 470 19.92 22.09 18.98
C GLN A 470 20.51 22.38 17.60
N LEU A 471 20.69 21.36 16.75
CA LEU A 471 21.11 21.51 15.37
C LEU A 471 20.11 22.35 14.57
N LEU A 472 18.82 21.99 14.62
CA LEU A 472 17.73 22.75 13.98
C LEU A 472 17.68 24.20 14.49
N SER A 473 17.77 24.40 15.80
CA SER A 473 17.70 25.72 16.43
C SER A 473 18.86 26.65 16.05
N ARG A 474 20.03 26.08 15.71
CA ARG A 474 21.21 26.83 15.25
C ARG A 474 21.13 27.21 13.77
N GLY A 475 20.25 26.60 12.98
CA GLY A 475 20.09 26.93 11.56
C GLY A 475 21.29 26.58 10.68
N ARG A 476 22.10 25.56 11.04
CA ARG A 476 23.34 25.22 10.32
C ARG A 476 23.31 23.80 9.75
N ALA A 477 23.69 23.67 8.48
CA ALA A 477 23.89 22.40 7.79
C ALA A 477 25.17 21.71 8.27
N VAL A 478 25.19 20.38 8.22
CA VAL A 478 26.32 19.53 8.64
C VAL A 478 26.91 18.71 7.48
N PHE A 479 27.06 19.35 6.32
CA PHE A 479 27.64 18.72 5.14
C PHE A 479 29.17 18.78 5.21
N GLY A 480 29.84 17.67 4.91
CA GLY A 480 31.29 17.58 4.88
C GLY A 480 31.79 16.79 3.68
N ASP A 481 33.09 16.84 3.43
CA ASP A 481 33.73 16.00 2.41
C ASP A 481 33.59 14.53 2.80
N ILE A 482 33.43 13.65 1.80
CA ILE A 482 33.40 12.22 2.06
C ILE A 482 34.84 11.72 2.31
N PRO A 483 35.13 11.11 3.48
CA PRO A 483 36.46 10.57 3.75
C PRO A 483 36.88 9.51 2.71
N PRO A 484 38.14 9.52 2.21
CA PRO A 484 38.61 8.56 1.22
C PRO A 484 38.47 7.09 1.63
N ASP A 485 38.55 6.79 2.93
CA ASP A 485 38.40 5.44 3.47
C ASP A 485 36.93 4.95 3.52
N ARG A 486 35.96 5.88 3.51
CA ARG A 486 34.53 5.55 3.39
C ARG A 486 34.19 5.07 1.99
N LEU A 487 34.67 5.80 0.97
CA LEU A 487 34.40 5.53 -0.44
C LEU A 487 35.71 5.47 -1.26
N PRO A 488 36.56 4.45 -1.06
CA PRO A 488 37.91 4.41 -1.65
C PRO A 488 37.93 4.35 -3.19
N GLU A 489 36.82 3.99 -3.82
CA GLU A 489 36.69 3.93 -5.29
C GLU A 489 35.87 5.08 -5.87
N PHE A 490 35.39 6.01 -5.04
CA PHE A 490 34.61 7.12 -5.55
C PHE A 490 35.53 8.09 -6.29
N THR A 491 35.38 8.13 -7.61
CA THR A 491 35.99 9.16 -8.45
C THR A 491 34.92 10.18 -8.81
N ALA A 492 35.13 11.44 -8.44
CA ALA A 492 34.23 12.52 -8.82
C ALA A 492 34.15 12.60 -10.36
N PRO A 493 32.95 12.67 -10.95
CA PRO A 493 32.80 12.88 -12.39
C PRO A 493 33.46 14.19 -12.85
N GLU A 494 33.88 14.26 -14.11
CA GLU A 494 34.44 15.49 -14.70
C GLU A 494 33.48 16.67 -14.53
N GLY A 495 33.98 17.80 -14.03
CA GLY A 495 33.19 19.02 -13.78
C GLY A 495 32.52 19.09 -12.39
N VAL A 496 32.61 18.06 -11.55
CA VAL A 496 32.17 18.11 -10.14
C VAL A 496 33.28 18.72 -9.29
N THR A 497 32.98 19.81 -8.58
CA THR A 497 33.96 20.60 -7.83
C THR A 497 34.14 20.12 -6.38
N ALA A 498 33.10 19.52 -5.79
CA ALA A 498 33.15 18.93 -4.46
C ALA A 498 32.12 17.81 -4.32
N VAL A 499 32.51 16.70 -3.65
CA VAL A 499 31.56 15.63 -3.28
C VAL A 499 31.39 15.64 -1.78
N ARG A 500 30.23 16.16 -1.38
CA ARG A 500 29.86 16.34 0.02
C ARG A 500 28.71 15.41 0.40
N ALA A 501 28.69 15.02 1.65
CA ALA A 501 27.59 14.29 2.26
C ALA A 501 27.42 14.71 3.72
N ALA A 502 26.24 14.45 4.29
CA ALA A 502 26.02 14.53 5.73
C ALA A 502 26.25 13.13 6.33
N LEU A 503 27.40 12.91 6.94
CA LEU A 503 27.82 11.57 7.41
C LEU A 503 27.64 11.42 8.91
N LEU A 504 27.40 10.19 9.34
CA LEU A 504 27.56 9.81 10.74
C LEU A 504 29.05 9.63 11.05
N ASP A 505 29.46 10.07 12.23
CA ASP A 505 30.84 9.92 12.71
C ASP A 505 31.26 8.45 12.74
N ASP A 506 30.34 7.57 13.17
CA ASP A 506 30.57 6.12 13.22
C ASP A 506 29.33 5.31 12.80
N ILE A 507 29.48 4.48 11.77
CA ILE A 507 28.50 3.46 11.34
C ILE A 507 29.04 2.03 11.50
N ALA A 508 30.27 1.88 11.98
CA ALA A 508 30.88 0.58 12.24
C ALA A 508 30.77 0.16 13.72
N GLY A 509 30.62 1.12 14.63
CA GLY A 509 30.38 0.89 16.05
C GLY A 509 29.04 0.21 16.32
N PHE A 510 29.06 -0.85 17.13
CA PHE A 510 27.87 -1.55 17.60
C PHE A 510 28.18 -2.36 18.87
N ASP A 511 27.25 -2.44 19.82
CA ASP A 511 27.40 -3.29 21.01
C ASP A 511 26.82 -4.69 20.76
N ALA A 512 27.54 -5.50 19.98
CA ALA A 512 27.09 -6.85 19.62
C ALA A 512 26.79 -7.74 20.84
N SER A 513 27.57 -7.57 21.93
CA SER A 513 27.44 -8.37 23.14
C SER A 513 26.13 -8.12 23.88
N PHE A 514 25.66 -6.87 23.88
CA PHE A 514 24.37 -6.50 24.45
C PHE A 514 23.22 -7.24 23.76
N PHE A 515 23.27 -7.34 22.43
CA PHE A 515 22.23 -7.98 21.61
C PHE A 515 22.41 -9.50 21.46
N GLY A 516 23.39 -10.12 22.13
CA GLY A 516 23.66 -11.55 22.00
C GLY A 516 24.18 -11.96 20.62
N ILE A 517 24.83 -11.04 19.92
CA ILE A 517 25.34 -11.21 18.56
C ILE A 517 26.85 -11.46 18.62
N SER A 518 27.33 -12.48 17.90
CA SER A 518 28.77 -12.76 17.82
C SER A 518 29.50 -11.69 17.00
N PRO A 519 30.78 -11.39 17.30
CA PRO A 519 31.55 -10.40 16.54
C PRO A 519 31.59 -10.67 15.03
N ARG A 520 31.70 -11.94 14.64
CA ARG A 520 31.69 -12.37 13.23
C ARG A 520 30.36 -12.05 12.55
N MET A 521 29.24 -12.29 13.23
CA MET A 521 27.93 -11.96 12.69
C MET A 521 27.77 -10.44 12.61
N ALA A 522 28.13 -9.71 13.67
CA ALA A 522 28.07 -8.24 13.69
C ALA A 522 28.87 -7.58 12.56
N ALA A 523 30.04 -8.13 12.19
CA ALA A 523 30.80 -7.67 11.03
C ALA A 523 30.05 -7.89 9.71
N GLY A 524 29.35 -9.02 9.56
CA GLY A 524 28.52 -9.34 8.40
C GLY A 524 27.18 -8.57 8.34
N MET A 525 26.78 -7.88 9.41
CA MET A 525 25.56 -7.07 9.43
C MET A 525 25.75 -5.75 8.70
N ASP A 526 24.77 -5.43 7.85
CA ASP A 526 24.56 -4.08 7.36
C ASP A 526 24.47 -3.11 8.56
N PRO A 527 25.25 -2.01 8.56
CA PRO A 527 25.14 -0.93 9.55
C PRO A 527 23.72 -0.47 9.83
N GLN A 528 22.83 -0.49 8.83
CA GLN A 528 21.42 -0.15 8.98
C GLN A 528 20.72 -1.06 10.00
N GLN A 529 20.96 -2.37 9.97
CA GLN A 529 20.38 -3.30 10.95
C GLN A 529 20.89 -3.01 12.37
N ARG A 530 22.18 -2.64 12.51
CA ARG A 530 22.82 -2.34 13.80
C ARG A 530 22.28 -1.05 14.41
N LEU A 531 22.20 0.01 13.61
CA LEU A 531 21.60 1.29 14.00
C LEU A 531 20.14 1.12 14.42
N LEU A 532 19.35 0.39 13.63
CA LEU A 532 17.94 0.15 13.92
C LEU A 532 17.72 -0.63 15.22
N LEU A 533 18.56 -1.63 15.54
CA LEU A 533 18.46 -2.37 16.80
C LEU A 533 18.72 -1.47 18.02
N GLU A 534 19.80 -0.69 18.00
CA GLU A 534 20.12 0.24 19.09
C GLU A 534 19.05 1.32 19.24
N LEU A 535 18.59 1.90 18.14
CA LEU A 535 17.58 2.95 18.18
C LEU A 535 16.19 2.42 18.51
N ALA A 536 15.85 1.17 18.17
CA ALA A 536 14.62 0.55 18.64
C ALA A 536 14.62 0.39 20.17
N TRP A 537 15.75 -0.01 20.75
CA TRP A 537 15.92 -0.03 22.21
C TRP A 537 15.73 1.35 22.82
N HIS A 538 16.43 2.37 22.31
CA HIS A 538 16.31 3.74 22.81
C HIS A 538 14.91 4.33 22.61
N ALA A 539 14.22 4.02 21.52
CA ALA A 539 12.87 4.51 21.27
C ALA A 539 11.86 3.91 22.25
N VAL A 540 12.01 2.63 22.60
CA VAL A 540 11.21 1.94 23.63
C VAL A 540 11.48 2.52 25.03
N GLU A 541 12.74 2.76 25.39
CA GLU A 541 13.09 3.44 26.64
C GLU A 541 12.60 4.90 26.68
N SER A 542 12.60 5.59 25.53
CA SER A 542 12.04 6.94 25.40
C SER A 542 10.52 6.97 25.51
N ALA A 543 9.83 5.88 25.14
CA ALA A 543 8.41 5.68 25.43
C ALA A 543 8.16 5.35 26.92
N ALA A 544 9.22 5.28 27.73
CA ALA A 544 9.19 4.84 29.12
C ALA A 544 8.53 3.46 29.29
N ILE A 545 8.79 2.57 28.33
CA ILE A 545 8.40 1.17 28.38
C ILE A 545 9.65 0.35 28.66
N ALA A 546 9.59 -0.57 29.64
CA ALA A 546 10.67 -1.52 29.87
C ALA A 546 10.71 -2.54 28.70
N PRO A 547 11.82 -2.65 27.95
CA PRO A 547 11.94 -3.54 26.78
C PRO A 547 11.43 -4.97 26.96
N GLU A 548 11.70 -5.58 28.12
CA GLU A 548 11.28 -6.95 28.45
C GLU A 548 9.77 -7.12 28.52
N THR A 549 9.00 -6.04 28.70
CA THR A 549 7.53 -6.08 28.78
C THR A 549 6.88 -6.19 27.41
N LEU A 550 7.63 -6.01 26.32
CA LEU A 550 7.14 -6.21 24.95
C LEU A 550 7.08 -7.68 24.54
N ALA A 551 7.88 -8.54 25.20
CA ALA A 551 8.00 -9.96 24.87
C ALA A 551 6.65 -10.69 24.95
N GLY A 552 6.37 -11.55 23.98
CA GLY A 552 5.07 -12.21 23.81
C GLY A 552 3.95 -11.30 23.30
N GLY A 553 4.19 -9.99 23.16
CA GLY A 553 3.20 -8.99 22.81
C GLY A 553 2.90 -8.89 21.31
N ARG A 554 1.75 -8.29 20.98
CA ARG A 554 1.35 -8.00 19.60
C ARG A 554 1.91 -6.67 19.09
N THR A 555 3.20 -6.44 19.29
CA THR A 555 3.90 -5.25 18.78
C THR A 555 4.33 -5.49 17.34
N GLY A 556 3.88 -4.64 16.42
CA GLY A 556 4.32 -4.69 15.02
C GLY A 556 5.64 -3.95 14.81
N VAL A 557 6.40 -4.33 13.79
CA VAL A 557 7.66 -3.71 13.38
C VAL A 557 7.58 -3.39 11.89
N PHE A 558 7.70 -2.10 11.55
CA PHE A 558 7.56 -1.60 10.19
C PHE A 558 8.78 -0.76 9.83
N ILE A 559 9.62 -1.26 8.93
CA ILE A 559 10.88 -0.61 8.57
C ILE A 559 10.86 -0.14 7.12
N GLY A 560 11.10 1.15 6.92
CA GLY A 560 11.44 1.70 5.62
C GLY A 560 12.86 1.31 5.23
N ALA A 561 13.03 0.70 4.06
CA ALA A 561 14.31 0.35 3.48
C ALA A 561 14.73 1.33 2.37
N GLY A 562 16.01 1.27 2.02
CA GLY A 562 16.58 1.97 0.89
C GLY A 562 17.74 1.15 0.30
N ALA A 563 18.78 1.85 -0.14
CA ALA A 563 19.95 1.24 -0.77
C ALA A 563 20.58 0.09 0.06
N SER A 564 21.06 -0.94 -0.64
CA SER A 564 21.70 -2.13 -0.05
C SER A 564 23.23 -2.07 -0.17
N ASP A 565 23.82 -0.91 0.15
CA ASP A 565 25.23 -0.62 -0.14
C ASP A 565 26.20 -1.66 0.45
N TYR A 566 25.92 -2.14 1.67
CA TYR A 566 26.77 -3.09 2.38
C TYR A 566 26.73 -4.49 1.76
N ARG A 567 25.61 -4.88 1.15
CA ARG A 567 25.48 -6.14 0.39
C ARG A 567 26.38 -6.12 -0.84
N GLU A 568 26.39 -5.01 -1.57
CA GLU A 568 27.25 -4.84 -2.74
C GLU A 568 28.73 -4.85 -2.35
N ARG A 569 29.08 -4.23 -1.22
CA ARG A 569 30.41 -4.34 -0.62
C ARG A 569 30.78 -5.79 -0.33
N ALA A 570 29.90 -6.55 0.34
CA ALA A 570 30.14 -7.97 0.65
C ALA A 570 30.33 -8.81 -0.63
N ALA A 571 29.53 -8.56 -1.67
CA ALA A 571 29.65 -9.23 -2.96
C ALA A 571 30.99 -8.93 -3.64
N ARG A 572 31.41 -7.66 -3.66
CA ARG A 572 32.70 -7.23 -4.21
C ARG A 572 33.89 -7.89 -3.50
N LEU A 573 33.81 -8.04 -2.18
CA LEU A 573 34.84 -8.71 -1.38
C LEU A 573 34.82 -10.25 -1.52
N GLY A 574 33.87 -10.81 -2.27
CA GLY A 574 33.72 -12.27 -2.38
C GLY A 574 33.24 -12.94 -1.09
N LEU A 575 32.64 -12.18 -0.17
CA LEU A 575 32.21 -12.62 1.16
C LEU A 575 30.76 -13.09 1.17
N ALA A 576 30.46 -14.11 0.35
CA ALA A 576 29.17 -14.81 0.37
C ALA A 576 29.16 -15.90 1.46
N GLN A 577 28.95 -15.49 2.71
CA GLN A 577 28.93 -16.39 3.88
C GLN A 577 27.55 -16.35 4.56
N ALA A 578 27.28 -17.31 5.45
CA ALA A 578 26.02 -17.32 6.21
C ALA A 578 25.77 -16.01 6.97
N ALA A 579 26.82 -15.42 7.57
CA ALA A 579 26.73 -14.16 8.31
C ALA A 579 26.30 -12.97 7.43
N THR A 580 26.84 -12.84 6.22
CA THR A 580 26.50 -11.76 5.29
C THR A 580 25.17 -12.01 4.58
N ALA A 581 24.79 -13.27 4.36
CA ALA A 581 23.51 -13.64 3.77
C ALA A 581 22.32 -13.12 4.59
N VAL A 582 22.30 -13.34 5.91
CA VAL A 582 21.26 -12.79 6.80
C VAL A 582 21.57 -11.38 7.27
N GLY A 583 22.85 -11.02 7.35
CA GLY A 583 23.30 -9.69 7.79
C GLY A 583 22.98 -8.57 6.81
N THR A 584 22.72 -8.89 5.54
CA THR A 584 22.42 -7.89 4.49
C THR A 584 21.09 -8.10 3.79
N LEU A 585 20.29 -9.09 4.23
CA LEU A 585 18.96 -9.31 3.67
C LEU A 585 17.99 -8.22 4.16
N PRO A 586 17.28 -7.49 3.27
CA PRO A 586 16.41 -6.38 3.67
C PRO A 586 15.34 -6.77 4.70
N ALA A 587 14.76 -7.97 4.60
CA ALA A 587 13.77 -8.45 5.57
C ALA A 587 14.29 -8.51 7.02
N TYR A 588 15.61 -8.64 7.22
CA TYR A 588 16.22 -8.63 8.56
C TYR A 588 16.33 -7.23 9.18
N LEU A 589 16.03 -6.16 8.44
CA LEU A 589 15.87 -4.82 9.02
C LEU A 589 14.72 -4.81 10.04
N ALA A 590 13.58 -5.43 9.71
CA ALA A 590 12.44 -5.58 10.63
C ALA A 590 12.55 -6.85 11.50
N ASN A 591 12.84 -8.01 10.88
CA ASN A 591 12.78 -9.29 11.58
C ASN A 591 13.74 -9.38 12.77
N ARG A 592 14.92 -8.74 12.69
CA ARG A 592 15.90 -8.81 13.77
C ARG A 592 15.46 -8.04 15.02
N ILE A 593 14.74 -6.93 14.84
CA ILE A 593 14.08 -6.21 15.93
C ILE A 593 12.98 -7.10 16.53
N SER A 594 12.13 -7.69 15.68
CA SER A 594 11.05 -8.56 16.16
C SER A 594 11.57 -9.75 16.97
N GLN A 595 12.65 -10.40 16.49
CA GLN A 595 13.32 -11.51 17.17
C GLN A 595 13.94 -11.08 18.50
N PHE A 596 14.58 -9.92 18.55
CA PHE A 596 15.28 -9.47 19.75
C PHE A 596 14.31 -9.09 20.87
N PHE A 597 13.21 -8.40 20.55
CA PHE A 597 12.18 -8.03 21.54
C PHE A 597 11.16 -9.13 21.80
N ASP A 598 11.24 -10.26 21.09
CA ASP A 598 10.26 -11.36 21.14
C ASP A 598 8.81 -10.89 20.91
N VAL A 599 8.60 -10.12 19.84
CA VAL A 599 7.27 -9.56 19.50
C VAL A 599 6.63 -10.29 18.33
N HIS A 600 5.31 -10.48 18.40
CA HIS A 600 4.54 -11.31 17.46
C HIS A 600 3.55 -10.53 16.59
N GLY A 601 3.68 -9.20 16.49
CA GLY A 601 2.94 -8.42 15.51
C GLY A 601 3.51 -8.55 14.09
N PRO A 602 2.92 -7.85 13.09
CA PRO A 602 3.47 -7.82 11.73
C PRO A 602 4.92 -7.35 11.72
N SER A 603 5.80 -8.03 10.98
CA SER A 603 7.20 -7.61 10.79
C SER A 603 7.46 -7.38 9.30
N ILE A 604 7.54 -6.11 8.90
CA ILE A 604 7.48 -5.71 7.50
C ILE A 604 8.62 -4.75 7.19
N THR A 605 9.34 -5.06 6.11
CA THR A 605 10.25 -4.12 5.45
C THR A 605 9.63 -3.68 4.14
N VAL A 606 9.60 -2.37 3.88
CA VAL A 606 9.02 -1.78 2.66
C VAL A 606 10.03 -0.88 1.96
N ASP A 607 10.08 -0.98 0.64
CA ASP A 607 10.89 -0.13 -0.21
C ASP A 607 9.99 0.58 -1.24
N THR A 608 9.82 1.88 -1.04
CA THR A 608 9.17 2.82 -1.95
C THR A 608 10.11 4.00 -2.25
N ALA A 609 11.42 3.70 -2.34
CA ALA A 609 12.51 4.66 -2.49
C ALA A 609 12.47 5.73 -1.39
N CYS A 610 12.57 7.02 -1.72
CA CYS A 610 12.63 8.10 -0.74
C CYS A 610 11.38 8.23 0.16
N SER A 611 10.26 7.58 -0.19
CA SER A 611 9.03 7.56 0.60
C SER A 611 8.92 6.39 1.60
N SER A 612 9.86 5.44 1.58
CA SER A 612 9.81 4.18 2.36
C SER A 612 9.45 4.37 3.83
N ALA A 613 10.12 5.30 4.52
CA ALA A 613 9.88 5.61 5.93
C ALA A 613 8.41 5.98 6.24
N LEU A 614 7.79 6.85 5.43
CA LEU A 614 6.40 7.27 5.66
C LEU A 614 5.40 6.26 5.13
N THR A 615 5.75 5.47 4.11
CA THR A 615 4.94 4.32 3.72
C THR A 615 4.89 3.28 4.84
N ALA A 616 6.03 2.98 5.49
CA ALA A 616 6.08 2.11 6.66
C ALA A 616 5.23 2.64 7.82
N LEU A 617 5.24 3.96 8.04
CA LEU A 617 4.37 4.61 9.01
C LEU A 617 2.88 4.42 8.68
N GLY A 618 2.48 4.60 7.42
CA GLY A 618 1.10 4.38 6.98
C GLY A 618 0.63 2.95 7.23
N LEU A 619 1.46 1.95 6.93
CA LEU A 619 1.19 0.54 7.23
C LEU A 619 1.03 0.28 8.73
N ALA A 620 1.86 0.93 9.56
CA ALA A 620 1.77 0.82 11.02
C ALA A 620 0.49 1.46 11.56
N VAL A 621 0.08 2.63 11.04
CA VAL A 621 -1.17 3.30 11.39
C VAL A 621 -2.37 2.43 11.05
N ASP A 622 -2.40 1.85 9.84
CA ASP A 622 -3.45 0.91 9.43
C ASP A 622 -3.48 -0.35 10.33
N ALA A 623 -2.31 -0.89 10.70
CA ALA A 623 -2.23 -2.06 11.59
C ALA A 623 -2.73 -1.75 13.01
N LEU A 624 -2.49 -0.54 13.53
CA LEU A 624 -3.00 -0.08 14.82
C LEU A 624 -4.51 0.17 14.79
N ARG A 625 -5.01 0.86 13.76
CA ARG A 625 -6.46 1.15 13.58
C ARG A 625 -7.27 -0.13 13.36
N SER A 626 -6.73 -1.11 12.64
CA SER A 626 -7.38 -2.42 12.43
C SER A 626 -7.27 -3.36 13.64
N GLY A 627 -6.46 -3.02 14.64
CA GLY A 627 -6.20 -3.89 15.79
C GLY A 627 -5.29 -5.07 15.50
N SER A 628 -4.65 -5.13 14.32
CA SER A 628 -3.65 -6.15 13.96
C SER A 628 -2.44 -6.15 14.89
N CYS A 629 -2.08 -4.99 15.43
CA CYS A 629 -1.13 -4.84 16.53
C CYS A 629 -1.67 -3.91 17.63
N ALA A 630 -1.10 -4.01 18.83
CA ALA A 630 -1.44 -3.16 19.98
C ALA A 630 -0.49 -1.95 20.11
N SER A 631 0.74 -2.12 19.65
CA SER A 631 1.73 -1.05 19.50
C SER A 631 2.56 -1.32 18.24
N ALA A 632 3.28 -0.31 17.76
CA ALA A 632 4.15 -0.46 16.59
C ALA A 632 5.49 0.24 16.78
N ILE A 633 6.56 -0.43 16.37
CA ILE A 633 7.88 0.16 16.17
C ILE A 633 8.01 0.48 14.69
N VAL A 634 8.21 1.75 14.36
CA VAL A 634 8.39 2.22 12.98
C VAL A 634 9.77 2.82 12.86
N GLY A 635 10.55 2.40 11.88
CA GLY A 635 11.93 2.86 11.75
C GLY A 635 12.42 2.93 10.33
N ALA A 636 13.53 3.62 10.12
CA ALA A 636 14.29 3.58 8.89
C ALA A 636 15.73 4.02 9.18
N ALA A 637 16.67 3.45 8.42
CA ALA A 637 18.07 3.81 8.47
C ALA A 637 18.60 3.97 7.04
N HIS A 638 19.63 4.79 6.88
CA HIS A 638 20.37 4.92 5.63
C HIS A 638 21.85 5.13 5.96
N THR A 639 22.71 4.38 5.29
CA THR A 639 24.18 4.46 5.45
C THR A 639 24.84 4.32 4.08
N ILE A 640 25.91 5.08 3.88
CA ILE A 640 26.65 5.13 2.62
C ILE A 640 27.87 4.23 2.76
N CYS A 641 27.78 3.03 2.18
CA CYS A 641 28.83 2.01 2.32
C CYS A 641 29.57 1.71 1.02
N ASN A 642 29.12 2.27 -0.11
CA ASN A 642 29.77 2.13 -1.41
C ASN A 642 29.57 3.36 -2.32
N SER A 643 30.34 3.41 -3.41
CA SER A 643 30.35 4.53 -4.36
C SER A 643 29.31 4.42 -5.48
N PHE A 644 28.68 3.26 -5.69
CA PHE A 644 27.84 2.99 -6.85
C PHE A 644 26.70 4.00 -6.96
N ASN A 645 25.90 4.15 -5.90
CA ASN A 645 24.76 5.07 -5.89
C ASN A 645 25.19 6.53 -6.02
N ALA A 646 26.30 6.92 -5.36
CA ALA A 646 26.84 8.26 -5.52
C ALA A 646 27.20 8.56 -7.00
N THR A 647 27.92 7.65 -7.66
CA THR A 647 28.28 7.79 -9.08
C THR A 647 27.05 7.78 -9.99
N ALA A 648 26.08 6.88 -9.76
CA ALA A 648 24.86 6.78 -10.54
C ALA A 648 24.02 8.06 -10.45
N TYR A 649 23.81 8.58 -9.23
CA TYR A 649 23.03 9.79 -9.00
C TYR A 649 23.71 11.05 -9.55
N TYR A 650 25.05 11.16 -9.49
CA TYR A 650 25.74 12.25 -10.18
C TYR A 650 25.55 12.19 -11.70
N ARG A 651 25.71 11.02 -12.31
CA ARG A 651 25.52 10.84 -13.77
C ARG A 651 24.08 11.11 -14.20
N ALA A 652 23.12 10.86 -13.31
CA ALA A 652 21.71 11.18 -13.53
C ALA A 652 21.35 12.65 -13.23
N GLY A 653 22.31 13.48 -12.79
CA GLY A 653 22.08 14.90 -12.48
C GLY A 653 21.23 15.13 -11.22
N MET A 654 21.18 14.16 -10.31
CA MET A 654 20.35 14.22 -9.09
C MET A 654 21.08 14.86 -7.90
N LEU A 655 22.41 14.71 -7.84
CA LEU A 655 23.23 15.25 -6.76
C LEU A 655 23.70 16.67 -7.08
N SER A 656 23.73 17.51 -6.04
CA SER A 656 24.30 18.86 -6.12
C SER A 656 25.78 18.79 -6.55
N PRO A 657 26.17 19.42 -7.67
CA PRO A 657 27.58 19.51 -8.07
C PRO A 657 28.42 20.34 -7.10
N THR A 658 27.79 21.28 -6.38
CA THR A 658 28.42 22.15 -5.38
C THR A 658 28.42 21.54 -3.97
N GLY A 659 27.53 20.57 -3.73
CA GLY A 659 27.33 19.97 -2.41
C GLY A 659 26.70 20.94 -1.40
N THR A 660 26.05 22.01 -1.86
CA THR A 660 25.48 23.07 -1.03
C THR A 660 24.03 23.43 -1.36
N GLY A 661 23.40 22.74 -2.31
CA GLY A 661 22.01 23.02 -2.70
C GLY A 661 21.05 22.99 -1.50
N THR A 662 20.31 24.09 -1.32
CA THR A 662 19.29 24.24 -0.28
C THR A 662 17.90 24.17 -0.91
N ALA A 663 16.97 23.50 -0.24
CA ALA A 663 15.58 23.37 -0.71
C ALA A 663 14.93 24.76 -0.88
N PHE A 664 14.26 24.95 -2.02
CA PHE A 664 13.54 26.18 -2.41
C PHE A 664 14.40 27.43 -2.57
N ASP A 665 15.72 27.33 -2.42
CA ASP A 665 16.65 28.43 -2.67
C ASP A 665 16.96 28.57 -4.17
N ASP A 666 17.26 29.78 -4.63
CA ASP A 666 17.64 30.06 -6.02
C ASP A 666 18.88 29.28 -6.50
N SER A 667 19.74 28.88 -5.56
CA SER A 667 20.94 28.06 -5.81
C SER A 667 20.67 26.55 -5.86
N CYS A 668 19.42 26.09 -5.73
CA CYS A 668 19.09 24.67 -5.76
C CYS A 668 19.56 23.98 -7.06
N ASP A 669 20.43 22.97 -6.94
CA ASP A 669 21.13 22.32 -8.04
C ASP A 669 21.20 20.79 -7.91
N GLY A 670 20.46 20.21 -6.96
CA GLY A 670 20.44 18.79 -6.63
C GLY A 670 20.51 18.56 -5.12
N PHE A 671 20.29 17.33 -4.67
CA PHE A 671 20.37 17.00 -3.25
C PHE A 671 21.79 16.60 -2.83
N VAL A 672 22.08 16.72 -1.53
CA VAL A 672 23.26 16.17 -0.86
C VAL A 672 22.86 14.89 -0.16
N ARG A 673 23.61 13.78 -0.32
CA ARG A 673 23.28 12.51 0.37
C ARG A 673 23.51 12.63 1.88
N GLY A 674 22.69 11.96 2.67
CA GLY A 674 22.82 11.94 4.13
C GLY A 674 22.73 10.53 4.71
N GLU A 675 23.42 10.29 5.81
CA GLU A 675 23.31 9.09 6.63
C GLU A 675 22.44 9.35 7.86
N GLY A 676 21.95 8.29 8.49
CA GLY A 676 21.27 8.40 9.76
C GLY A 676 20.15 7.39 9.92
N ALA A 677 19.53 7.40 11.09
CA ALA A 677 18.41 6.54 11.40
C ALA A 677 17.46 7.20 12.40
N VAL A 678 16.18 6.89 12.26
CA VAL A 678 15.10 7.31 13.17
C VAL A 678 14.21 6.11 13.45
N VAL A 679 13.85 5.92 14.72
CA VAL A 679 12.88 4.92 15.16
C VAL A 679 11.85 5.58 16.07
N CYS A 680 10.58 5.22 15.88
CA CYS A 680 9.41 5.72 16.56
C CYS A 680 8.61 4.57 17.18
N VAL A 681 7.98 4.80 18.32
CA VAL A 681 7.05 3.87 18.97
C VAL A 681 5.67 4.50 18.98
N LEU A 682 4.68 3.74 18.52
CA LEU A 682 3.31 4.20 18.29
C LEU A 682 2.29 3.34 19.04
N LYS A 683 1.22 3.98 19.50
CA LYS A 683 -0.02 3.34 20.00
C LYS A 683 -1.23 4.14 19.53
N ARG A 684 -2.43 3.56 19.59
CA ARG A 684 -3.64 4.39 19.54
C ARG A 684 -3.60 5.38 20.70
N LEU A 685 -4.02 6.62 20.47
CA LEU A 685 -3.95 7.69 21.49
C LEU A 685 -4.70 7.30 22.75
N ALA A 686 -5.87 6.67 22.62
CA ALA A 686 -6.64 6.17 23.75
C ALA A 686 -5.85 5.16 24.62
N ASP A 687 -5.09 4.25 23.99
CA ASP A 687 -4.26 3.29 24.71
C ASP A 687 -3.06 3.96 25.37
N ALA A 688 -2.39 4.89 24.69
CA ALA A 688 -1.29 5.65 25.26
C ALA A 688 -1.74 6.44 26.51
N LEU A 689 -2.91 7.07 26.44
CA LEU A 689 -3.49 7.82 27.55
C LEU A 689 -3.91 6.91 28.71
N ARG A 690 -4.47 5.73 28.42
CA ARG A 690 -4.80 4.71 29.43
C ARG A 690 -3.55 4.22 30.14
N ASP A 691 -2.50 3.94 29.38
CA ASP A 691 -1.26 3.33 29.88
C ASP A 691 -0.33 4.35 30.57
N GLY A 692 -0.69 5.64 30.52
CA GLY A 692 0.10 6.73 31.10
C GLY A 692 1.39 7.01 30.33
N ASP A 693 1.41 6.70 29.03
CA ASP A 693 2.58 6.88 28.18
C ASP A 693 2.85 8.38 27.92
N PRO A 694 4.12 8.77 27.77
CA PRO A 694 4.45 10.08 27.22
C PRO A 694 3.89 10.17 25.78
N VAL A 695 3.43 11.36 25.39
CA VAL A 695 2.99 11.63 24.01
C VAL A 695 3.83 12.78 23.48
N ILE A 696 4.66 12.52 22.47
CA ILE A 696 5.49 13.53 21.81
C ILE A 696 4.63 14.36 20.87
N ALA A 697 3.83 13.67 20.05
CA ALA A 697 2.89 14.25 19.09
C ALA A 697 1.82 13.20 18.73
N THR A 698 0.80 13.61 17.99
CA THR A 698 -0.27 12.74 17.50
C THR A 698 -0.27 12.74 15.97
N ILE A 699 -0.40 11.56 15.35
CA ILE A 699 -0.62 11.39 13.92
C ILE A 699 -2.13 11.37 13.69
N ARG A 700 -2.61 12.34 12.91
CA ARG A 700 -4.03 12.59 12.66
C ARG A 700 -4.51 12.02 11.34
N GLY A 701 -3.70 12.11 10.30
CA GLY A 701 -4.03 11.56 8.99
C GLY A 701 -2.80 11.08 8.26
N VAL A 702 -2.96 10.00 7.49
CA VAL A 702 -1.91 9.48 6.60
C VAL A 702 -2.52 9.11 5.25
N ALA A 703 -1.83 9.48 4.17
CA ALA A 703 -2.16 8.99 2.84
C ALA A 703 -0.91 8.51 2.11
N VAL A 704 -1.08 7.50 1.26
CA VAL A 704 -0.08 7.01 0.31
C VAL A 704 -0.75 6.87 -1.06
N ASN A 705 -0.08 7.30 -2.13
CA ASN A 705 -0.54 7.11 -3.50
C ASN A 705 0.63 6.91 -4.48
N HIS A 706 0.33 6.86 -5.78
CA HIS A 706 1.34 6.81 -6.83
C HIS A 706 1.10 7.88 -7.89
N GLY A 707 2.18 8.38 -8.49
CA GLY A 707 2.16 9.37 -9.56
C GLY A 707 1.55 8.92 -10.90
N GLY A 708 1.14 7.65 -11.03
CA GLY A 708 0.64 7.09 -12.30
C GLY A 708 1.58 7.34 -13.49
N ARG A 709 1.01 7.65 -14.67
CA ARG A 709 1.80 8.03 -15.86
C ARG A 709 2.28 9.48 -15.72
N ALA A 710 3.59 9.66 -15.56
CA ALA A 710 4.25 10.96 -15.45
C ALA A 710 5.16 11.23 -16.67
N ALA A 711 5.82 12.40 -16.69
CA ALA A 711 6.69 12.82 -17.79
C ALA A 711 7.95 12.02 -17.99
N GLY A 712 8.32 11.18 -17.03
CA GLY A 712 9.41 10.22 -17.11
C GLY A 712 9.27 9.27 -15.92
N ALA A 713 10.01 8.16 -15.92
CA ALA A 713 9.91 7.15 -14.86
C ALA A 713 10.27 7.70 -13.46
N ALA A 714 11.10 8.75 -13.42
CA ALA A 714 11.53 9.43 -12.20
C ALA A 714 10.92 10.83 -12.02
N ALA A 715 10.01 11.24 -12.91
CA ALA A 715 9.43 12.59 -12.86
C ALA A 715 8.29 12.65 -11.83
N PRO A 716 8.26 13.66 -10.95
CA PRO A 716 7.14 13.83 -10.01
C PRO A 716 5.84 14.16 -10.75
N ASN A 717 4.69 13.75 -10.18
CA ASN A 717 3.36 14.08 -10.69
C ASN A 717 2.64 15.06 -9.73
N PRO A 718 2.49 16.33 -10.13
CA PRO A 718 1.88 17.38 -9.31
C PRO A 718 0.43 17.08 -8.91
N ALA A 719 -0.38 16.56 -9.85
CA ALA A 719 -1.78 16.24 -9.57
C ALA A 719 -1.90 15.11 -8.53
N ALA A 720 -1.00 14.13 -8.59
CA ALA A 720 -0.94 13.06 -7.59
C ALA A 720 -0.50 13.59 -6.22
N GLN A 721 0.48 14.50 -6.16
CA GLN A 721 0.89 15.15 -4.90
C GLN A 721 -0.24 15.99 -4.30
N THR A 722 -0.98 16.76 -5.11
CA THR A 722 -2.17 17.50 -4.67
C THR A 722 -3.25 16.57 -4.13
N ALA A 723 -3.56 15.48 -4.83
CA ALA A 723 -4.54 14.50 -4.38
C ALA A 723 -4.13 13.80 -3.07
N LEU A 724 -2.83 13.52 -2.91
CA LEU A 724 -2.26 12.93 -1.71
C LEU A 724 -2.46 13.81 -0.48
N ILE A 725 -2.10 15.10 -0.58
CA ILE A 725 -2.24 16.07 0.52
C ILE A 725 -3.71 16.19 0.93
N ARG A 726 -4.62 16.31 -0.05
CA ARG A 726 -6.06 16.38 0.21
C ARG A 726 -6.60 15.10 0.85
N ALA A 727 -6.12 13.93 0.43
CA ALA A 727 -6.51 12.65 1.02
C ALA A 727 -6.07 12.53 2.49
N ALA A 728 -4.86 12.97 2.83
CA ALA A 728 -4.39 12.93 4.21
C ALA A 728 -5.12 13.95 5.10
N LEU A 729 -5.45 15.13 4.58
CA LEU A 729 -6.32 16.10 5.25
C LEU A 729 -7.73 15.52 5.50
N ALA A 730 -8.29 14.83 4.51
CA ALA A 730 -9.56 14.14 4.64
C ALA A 730 -9.51 13.01 5.69
N ASP A 731 -8.46 12.18 5.69
CA ASP A 731 -8.23 11.14 6.71
C ASP A 731 -8.10 11.75 8.12
N ALA A 732 -7.55 12.96 8.23
CA ALA A 732 -7.44 13.70 9.50
C ALA A 732 -8.74 14.39 9.94
N GLY A 733 -9.74 14.50 9.06
CA GLY A 733 -10.93 15.33 9.26
C GLY A 733 -10.61 16.83 9.35
N LEU A 734 -9.59 17.30 8.62
CA LEU A 734 -9.09 18.69 8.68
C LEU A 734 -9.17 19.38 7.31
N SER A 735 -9.26 20.70 7.33
CA SER A 735 -9.06 21.54 6.14
C SER A 735 -7.60 22.03 6.08
N GLY A 736 -7.15 22.43 4.89
CA GLY A 736 -5.78 22.96 4.74
C GLY A 736 -5.50 24.23 5.56
N SER A 737 -6.53 25.00 5.94
CA SER A 737 -6.41 26.17 6.83
C SER A 737 -5.97 25.80 8.25
N SER A 738 -6.16 24.55 8.66
CA SER A 738 -5.71 24.07 9.97
C SER A 738 -4.19 23.94 10.07
N LEU A 739 -3.49 23.82 8.93
CA LEU A 739 -2.04 23.67 8.92
C LEU A 739 -1.36 25.00 9.21
N GLY A 740 -0.32 24.96 10.05
CA GLY A 740 0.56 26.12 10.27
C GLY A 740 2.02 25.88 9.90
N TYR A 741 2.40 24.62 9.69
CA TYR A 741 3.72 24.24 9.21
C TYR A 741 3.62 23.09 8.21
N LEU A 742 4.54 23.05 7.27
CA LEU A 742 4.72 21.96 6.34
C LEU A 742 6.22 21.63 6.24
N GLU A 743 6.54 20.41 6.63
CA GLU A 743 7.83 19.79 6.36
C GLU A 743 7.79 19.19 4.95
N ALA A 744 8.40 19.90 4.02
CA ALA A 744 8.42 19.54 2.60
C ALA A 744 9.37 18.38 2.31
N HIS A 745 9.15 17.72 1.17
CA HIS A 745 10.11 16.79 0.60
C HIS A 745 11.40 17.53 0.25
N GLY A 746 11.35 18.71 -0.39
CA GLY A 746 12.42 19.70 -0.43
C GLY A 746 13.78 19.13 -0.82
N THR A 747 13.90 18.65 -2.05
CA THR A 747 15.13 17.97 -2.54
C THR A 747 16.20 18.92 -3.03
N ALA A 748 15.97 20.24 -3.00
CA ALA A 748 16.86 21.21 -3.61
C ALA A 748 17.10 20.93 -5.09
N THR A 749 16.10 20.39 -5.80
CA THR A 749 16.22 20.12 -7.23
C THR A 749 15.57 21.23 -8.05
N PRO A 750 16.18 21.66 -9.17
CA PRO A 750 15.64 22.75 -10.00
C PRO A 750 14.24 22.49 -10.60
N LEU A 751 13.80 21.23 -10.61
CA LEU A 751 12.50 20.77 -11.11
C LEU A 751 11.55 20.34 -9.99
N GLY A 752 12.04 19.57 -9.02
CA GLY A 752 11.21 18.98 -7.97
C GLY A 752 10.65 20.03 -7.01
N ASP A 753 11.46 21.02 -6.62
CA ASP A 753 11.06 22.03 -5.65
C ASP A 753 9.92 22.94 -6.19
N PRO A 754 9.98 23.45 -7.45
CA PRO A 754 8.83 24.13 -8.06
C PRO A 754 7.57 23.25 -8.15
N ILE A 755 7.71 21.98 -8.54
CA ILE A 755 6.58 21.04 -8.64
C ILE A 755 5.91 20.81 -7.28
N GLU A 756 6.69 20.63 -6.23
CA GLU A 756 6.17 20.48 -4.87
C GLU A 756 5.43 21.75 -4.42
N TRP A 757 6.01 22.93 -4.69
CA TRP A 757 5.40 24.22 -4.37
C TRP A 757 4.05 24.45 -5.07
N GLU A 758 3.99 24.15 -6.37
CA GLU A 758 2.76 24.21 -7.16
C GLU A 758 1.70 23.22 -6.63
N SER A 759 2.12 22.00 -6.30
CA SER A 759 1.22 20.95 -5.78
C SER A 759 0.62 21.31 -4.43
N LEU A 760 1.41 21.93 -3.55
CA LEU A 760 0.97 22.47 -2.26
C LEU A 760 -0.04 23.60 -2.46
N THR A 761 0.27 24.52 -3.37
CA THR A 761 -0.61 25.65 -3.68
C THR A 761 -1.95 25.16 -4.23
N ALA A 762 -1.93 24.21 -5.14
CA ALA A 762 -3.13 23.60 -5.69
C ALA A 762 -3.92 22.82 -4.63
N ALA A 763 -3.24 22.11 -3.71
CA ALA A 763 -3.89 21.41 -2.61
C ALA A 763 -4.65 22.36 -1.67
N LEU A 764 -4.13 23.58 -1.52
CA LEU A 764 -4.63 24.60 -0.60
C LEU A 764 -5.41 25.74 -1.30
N ALA A 765 -5.72 25.58 -2.59
CA ALA A 765 -6.43 26.60 -3.35
C ALA A 765 -7.82 26.90 -2.74
N GLY A 766 -8.16 28.19 -2.66
CA GLY A 766 -9.42 28.66 -2.07
C GLY A 766 -9.37 28.84 -0.55
N ILE A 767 -8.20 28.69 0.09
CA ILE A 767 -8.03 28.87 1.53
C ILE A 767 -7.46 30.26 1.82
N ALA A 768 -8.19 31.04 2.62
CA ALA A 768 -7.85 32.44 2.90
C ALA A 768 -6.78 32.63 4.00
N THR A 769 -6.69 31.72 4.98
CA THR A 769 -5.78 31.85 6.13
C THR A 769 -5.32 30.49 6.64
N ALA A 770 -4.08 30.44 7.13
CA ALA A 770 -3.50 29.28 7.82
C ALA A 770 -3.50 29.51 9.34
N ALA A 771 -3.44 28.43 10.13
CA ALA A 771 -3.36 28.49 11.60
C ALA A 771 -1.95 28.79 12.13
N GLY A 772 -0.95 28.89 11.23
CA GLY A 772 0.43 29.17 11.61
C GLY A 772 0.67 30.61 12.07
N PRO A 773 1.91 30.91 12.51
CA PRO A 773 2.30 32.25 12.93
C PRO A 773 1.93 33.30 11.89
N GLN A 774 1.34 34.41 12.34
CA GLN A 774 0.91 35.53 11.47
C GLN A 774 -0.04 35.09 10.35
N HIS A 775 -0.83 34.02 10.58
CA HIS A 775 -1.77 33.42 9.64
C HIS A 775 -1.14 32.89 8.34
N ARG A 776 0.12 32.46 8.40
CA ARG A 776 0.90 31.89 7.28
C ARG A 776 1.06 30.38 7.43
N LEU A 777 1.16 29.69 6.30
CA LEU A 777 1.63 28.31 6.27
C LEU A 777 3.13 28.32 5.99
N TRP A 778 3.91 27.97 7.01
CA TRP A 778 5.36 27.95 6.93
C TRP A 778 5.85 26.66 6.27
N VAL A 779 6.81 26.76 5.36
CA VAL A 779 7.40 25.63 4.65
C VAL A 779 8.89 25.52 5.01
N GLY A 780 9.29 24.33 5.45
CA GLY A 780 10.67 23.99 5.76
C GLY A 780 11.08 22.63 5.19
N SER A 781 12.35 22.25 5.38
CA SER A 781 12.83 20.90 5.08
C SER A 781 14.08 20.55 5.88
N ALA A 782 14.03 19.43 6.59
CA ALA A 782 15.12 18.86 7.36
C ALA A 782 16.32 18.47 6.49
N LYS A 783 16.12 18.26 5.18
CA LYS A 783 17.21 17.92 4.24
C LYS A 783 18.25 19.03 4.13
N SER A 784 17.86 20.29 4.38
CA SER A 784 18.79 21.41 4.45
C SER A 784 19.83 21.27 5.58
N TYR A 785 19.54 20.46 6.61
CA TYR A 785 20.43 20.24 7.75
C TYR A 785 21.30 19.01 7.59
N VAL A 786 20.65 17.87 7.31
CA VAL A 786 21.25 16.53 7.41
C VAL A 786 21.28 15.80 6.06
N GLY A 787 21.02 16.51 4.96
CA GLY A 787 21.00 15.95 3.63
C GLY A 787 19.79 15.03 3.41
N HIS A 788 19.78 14.39 2.25
CA HIS A 788 18.75 13.44 1.89
C HIS A 788 19.13 12.04 2.37
N LEU A 789 18.48 11.57 3.44
CA LEU A 789 18.62 10.22 3.99
C LEU A 789 17.84 9.15 3.18
N GLU A 790 17.57 9.40 1.91
CA GLU A 790 16.90 8.46 0.99
C GLU A 790 15.66 7.81 1.63
N GLY A 791 15.62 6.47 1.76
CA GLY A 791 14.51 5.73 2.34
C GLY A 791 14.19 6.08 3.80
N ALA A 792 15.11 6.70 4.54
CA ALA A 792 14.92 7.14 5.92
C ALA A 792 14.50 8.62 6.05
N ALA A 793 14.53 9.40 4.97
CA ALA A 793 14.28 10.84 5.01
C ALA A 793 12.88 11.20 5.56
N GLY A 794 11.89 10.36 5.28
CA GLY A 794 10.52 10.57 5.73
C GLY A 794 10.36 10.66 7.26
N LEU A 795 11.03 9.79 8.02
CA LEU A 795 10.95 9.79 9.48
C LEU A 795 11.77 10.92 10.11
N VAL A 796 12.81 11.41 9.43
CA VAL A 796 13.49 12.66 9.84
C VAL A 796 12.50 13.82 9.76
N GLY A 797 11.78 13.95 8.65
CA GLY A 797 10.74 14.97 8.48
C GLY A 797 9.62 14.83 9.52
N LEU A 798 9.16 13.61 9.80
CA LEU A 798 8.18 13.35 10.86
C LEU A 798 8.67 13.82 12.23
N LEU A 799 9.92 13.49 12.60
CA LEU A 799 10.51 13.90 13.86
C LEU A 799 10.64 15.43 13.94
N THR A 800 11.07 16.09 12.86
CA THR A 800 11.11 17.56 12.78
C THR A 800 9.75 18.17 13.02
N ALA A 801 8.72 17.73 12.28
CA ALA A 801 7.36 18.22 12.43
C ALA A 801 6.81 17.99 13.84
N ALA A 802 7.03 16.81 14.43
CA ALA A 802 6.66 16.50 15.81
C ALA A 802 7.32 17.46 16.81
N LEU A 803 8.62 17.74 16.66
CA LEU A 803 9.34 18.68 17.54
C LEU A 803 8.88 20.12 17.33
N VAL A 804 8.58 20.54 16.09
CA VAL A 804 8.05 21.87 15.78
C VAL A 804 6.70 22.09 16.45
N VAL A 805 5.75 21.16 16.33
CA VAL A 805 4.41 21.30 16.96
C VAL A 805 4.49 21.19 18.49
N GLN A 806 5.38 20.35 19.01
CA GLN A 806 5.60 20.17 20.45
C GLN A 806 6.20 21.43 21.08
N ARG A 807 7.26 21.98 20.48
CA ARG A 807 8.03 23.10 21.04
C ARG A 807 7.48 24.46 20.64
N GLY A 808 6.57 24.51 19.67
CA GLY A 808 5.97 25.77 19.22
C GLY A 808 6.99 26.72 18.62
N ARG A 809 7.97 26.19 17.88
CA ARG A 809 9.01 26.99 17.22
C ARG A 809 9.33 26.37 15.87
N ILE A 810 9.35 27.18 14.84
CA ILE A 810 9.67 26.79 13.47
C ILE A 810 11.14 27.14 13.21
N PRO A 811 12.01 26.18 12.90
CA PRO A 811 13.41 26.45 12.58
C PRO A 811 13.53 27.10 11.19
N ALA A 812 14.63 27.82 10.96
CA ALA A 812 14.92 28.35 9.63
C ALA A 812 15.25 27.22 8.63
N LEU A 813 15.33 27.50 7.34
CA LEU A 813 16.00 26.65 6.36
C LEU A 813 17.51 26.89 6.47
N ALA A 814 18.28 25.82 6.71
CA ALA A 814 19.73 25.96 6.81
C ALA A 814 20.33 26.27 5.42
N GLY A 815 21.21 27.28 5.35
CA GLY A 815 21.85 27.66 4.09
C GLY A 815 20.92 28.31 3.06
N PHE A 816 19.76 28.81 3.49
CA PHE A 816 18.84 29.57 2.63
C PHE A 816 19.28 31.05 2.55
N ASP A 817 19.28 31.60 1.35
CA ASP A 817 19.60 33.01 1.07
C ASP A 817 18.38 33.72 0.46
N LYS A 818 17.83 33.19 -0.64
CA LYS A 818 16.71 33.83 -1.34
C LYS A 818 15.82 32.80 -2.06
N PRO A 819 14.50 33.06 -2.16
CA PRO A 819 13.59 32.14 -2.83
C PRO A 819 13.99 31.89 -4.29
N ASN A 820 13.81 30.65 -4.74
CA ASN A 820 14.00 30.26 -6.13
C ASN A 820 13.05 31.05 -7.05
N HIS A 821 13.61 31.72 -8.07
CA HIS A 821 12.87 32.54 -9.03
C HIS A 821 11.77 31.80 -9.79
N ARG A 822 11.78 30.46 -9.78
CA ARG A 822 10.78 29.59 -10.44
C ARG A 822 9.59 29.29 -9.55
N LEU A 823 9.62 29.64 -8.27
CA LEU A 823 8.47 29.48 -7.38
C LEU A 823 7.42 30.53 -7.76
N THR A 824 6.23 30.07 -8.16
CA THR A 824 5.13 30.96 -8.49
C THR A 824 4.67 31.74 -7.25
N VAL A 825 4.43 33.04 -7.39
CA VAL A 825 3.75 33.85 -6.37
C VAL A 825 2.29 33.41 -6.30
N THR A 826 1.79 33.11 -5.10
CA THR A 826 0.47 32.48 -4.94
C THR A 826 -0.44 33.31 -4.05
N ALA A 827 -1.75 33.17 -4.26
CA ALA A 827 -2.76 33.75 -3.37
C ALA A 827 -2.89 33.03 -2.02
N VAL A 828 -2.24 31.86 -1.88
CA VAL A 828 -2.17 31.08 -0.63
C VAL A 828 -1.03 31.66 0.22
N PRO A 829 -1.18 31.84 1.55
CA PRO A 829 -0.16 32.44 2.41
C PRO A 829 0.99 31.48 2.73
N LEU A 830 1.55 30.82 1.71
CA LEU A 830 2.77 30.02 1.82
C LEU A 830 3.96 30.94 2.13
N THR A 831 4.81 30.54 3.06
CA THR A 831 6.00 31.31 3.44
C THR A 831 7.15 30.37 3.74
N LEU A 832 8.31 30.59 3.12
CA LEU A 832 9.52 29.84 3.43
C LEU A 832 10.04 30.26 4.80
N ALA A 833 10.55 29.29 5.57
CA ALA A 833 11.13 29.56 6.89
C ALA A 833 12.53 30.20 6.78
N GLU A 834 12.62 31.45 6.33
CA GLU A 834 13.91 32.16 6.16
C GLU A 834 14.61 32.42 7.50
N HIS A 835 13.82 32.64 8.54
CA HIS A 835 14.28 32.85 9.91
C HIS A 835 13.46 31.99 10.87
N ALA A 836 14.08 31.60 11.99
CA ALA A 836 13.36 30.89 13.03
C ALA A 836 12.26 31.80 13.62
N CYS A 837 11.07 31.26 13.81
CA CYS A 837 9.93 32.00 14.37
C CYS A 837 9.20 31.19 15.45
N ASP A 838 8.67 31.90 16.45
CA ASP A 838 7.88 31.28 17.50
C ASP A 838 6.44 31.11 17.03
N TRP A 839 5.87 29.95 17.31
CA TRP A 839 4.49 29.58 17.00
C TRP A 839 3.65 29.51 18.26
N THR A 840 3.42 30.67 18.86
CA THR A 840 2.58 30.82 20.05
C THR A 840 1.10 30.78 19.65
N THR A 841 0.37 29.79 20.16
CA THR A 841 -1.08 29.63 19.97
C THR A 841 -1.65 28.80 21.12
N ASP A 842 -2.90 29.07 21.50
CA ASP A 842 -3.66 28.27 22.46
C ASP A 842 -4.40 27.10 21.79
N GLU A 843 -4.52 27.14 20.46
CA GLU A 843 -5.09 26.07 19.63
C GLU A 843 -4.06 24.97 19.33
N PRO A 844 -4.50 23.72 19.07
CA PRO A 844 -3.60 22.66 18.63
C PRO A 844 -2.83 23.05 17.35
N ARG A 845 -1.54 22.72 17.32
CA ARG A 845 -0.67 22.98 16.16
C ARG A 845 -0.69 21.80 15.22
N PHE A 846 -0.97 22.04 13.94
CA PHE A 846 -0.96 20.99 12.91
C PHE A 846 0.13 21.23 11.86
N ALA A 847 0.93 20.19 11.62
CA ALA A 847 1.97 20.17 10.60
C ALA A 847 1.71 19.07 9.57
N GLY A 848 1.96 19.36 8.29
CA GLY A 848 2.01 18.35 7.23
C GLY A 848 3.45 17.89 6.96
N VAL A 849 3.63 16.65 6.53
CA VAL A 849 4.95 16.09 6.15
C VAL A 849 4.85 15.41 4.80
N ASN A 850 5.64 15.87 3.83
CA ASN A 850 5.73 15.29 2.49
C ASN A 850 6.92 14.33 2.37
N SER A 851 6.71 13.17 1.76
CA SER A 851 7.82 12.35 1.22
C SER A 851 7.47 11.71 -0.11
N PHE A 852 8.25 12.02 -1.15
CA PHE A 852 8.01 11.58 -2.52
C PHE A 852 9.14 10.67 -2.98
N GLY A 853 8.81 9.43 -3.32
CA GLY A 853 9.75 8.44 -3.83
C GLY A 853 10.06 8.69 -5.30
N LEU A 854 11.33 8.50 -5.68
CA LEU A 854 11.79 8.68 -7.06
C LEU A 854 10.93 7.93 -8.08
N GLY A 855 10.46 6.72 -7.74
CA GLY A 855 9.61 5.91 -8.63
C GLY A 855 8.14 6.35 -8.74
N GLY A 856 7.73 7.42 -8.05
CA GLY A 856 6.36 7.96 -8.07
C GLY A 856 5.48 7.58 -6.88
N SER A 857 5.94 6.69 -5.99
CA SER A 857 5.26 6.40 -4.71
C SER A 857 5.35 7.60 -3.78
N ASN A 858 4.23 8.11 -3.30
CA ASN A 858 4.19 9.30 -2.45
C ASN A 858 3.52 9.00 -1.11
N ALA A 859 3.96 9.66 -0.05
CA ALA A 859 3.34 9.60 1.27
C ALA A 859 3.19 11.00 1.88
N HIS A 860 2.07 11.24 2.58
CA HIS A 860 1.82 12.46 3.33
C HIS A 860 1.25 12.13 4.71
N VAL A 861 1.69 12.88 5.73
CA VAL A 861 1.28 12.70 7.13
C VAL A 861 0.87 14.03 7.74
N ILE A 862 -0.23 14.04 8.49
CA ILE A 862 -0.67 15.16 9.32
C ILE A 862 -0.32 14.87 10.78
N VAL A 863 0.46 15.76 11.38
CA VAL A 863 0.94 15.69 12.76
C VAL A 863 0.29 16.81 13.58
N GLU A 864 -0.15 16.48 14.79
CA GLU A 864 -0.76 17.39 15.75
C GLU A 864 0.09 17.44 17.03
N SER A 865 0.16 18.61 17.67
CA SER A 865 0.72 18.75 19.01
C SER A 865 0.09 17.78 20.01
N ALA A 866 0.87 17.25 20.95
CA ALA A 866 0.34 16.38 22.00
C ALA A 866 -0.81 17.07 22.78
N PRO A 867 -1.81 16.31 23.27
CA PRO A 867 -2.92 16.89 24.03
C PRO A 867 -2.43 17.71 25.23
N ASN A 868 -2.91 18.95 25.37
CA ASN A 868 -2.57 19.80 26.49
C ASN A 868 -3.23 19.28 27.78
N ARG A 869 -2.52 18.44 28.53
CA ARG A 869 -2.98 17.93 29.82
C ARG A 869 -2.14 18.56 30.93
N ALA A 870 -2.78 19.35 31.78
CA ALA A 870 -2.17 19.81 33.00
C ALA A 870 -1.63 18.59 33.77
N PRO A 871 -0.36 18.60 34.22
CA PRO A 871 0.14 17.58 35.12
C PRO A 871 -0.83 17.40 36.28
N PRO A 872 -1.25 16.17 36.64
CA PRO A 872 -1.97 15.98 37.87
C PRO A 872 -1.14 16.55 39.04
N PRO A 873 -1.76 17.20 40.03
CA PRO A 873 -1.05 17.79 41.15
C PRO A 873 -0.21 16.71 41.85
N GLU A 874 1.06 17.04 42.07
CA GLU A 874 2.04 16.12 42.63
C GLU A 874 1.68 15.78 44.09
N LYS A 875 1.52 14.49 44.39
CA LYS A 875 1.17 13.99 45.73
C LYS A 875 2.32 13.25 46.43
N ALA A 876 3.45 13.02 45.75
CA ALA A 876 4.58 12.30 46.34
C ALA A 876 5.35 13.22 47.30
N THR A 877 5.03 13.13 48.59
CA THR A 877 5.79 13.74 49.68
C THR A 877 6.68 12.67 50.31
N GLY A 878 8.00 12.76 50.20
CA GLY A 878 8.94 11.84 50.87
C GLY A 878 10.17 11.45 50.02
N THR A 879 11.00 10.56 50.56
CA THR A 879 12.20 10.01 49.89
C THR A 879 11.79 9.01 48.79
N LEU A 880 12.28 9.22 47.57
CA LEU A 880 12.00 8.36 46.40
C LEU A 880 13.19 7.43 46.09
N LEU A 881 12.90 6.31 45.42
CA LEU A 881 13.87 5.33 44.95
C LEU A 881 14.18 5.54 43.46
N PHE A 882 15.45 5.77 43.12
CA PHE A 882 15.91 5.91 41.73
C PHE A 882 16.82 4.73 41.38
N PRO A 883 16.29 3.63 40.82
CA PRO A 883 17.09 2.48 40.42
C PRO A 883 17.88 2.79 39.15
N LEU A 884 19.16 2.39 39.13
CA LEU A 884 19.97 2.35 37.94
C LEU A 884 20.49 0.94 37.74
N SER A 885 20.52 0.48 36.48
CA SER A 885 21.20 -0.76 36.16
C SER A 885 21.85 -0.75 34.78
N ALA A 886 22.92 -1.52 34.61
CA ALA A 886 23.56 -1.75 33.32
C ALA A 886 24.21 -3.14 33.24
N ARG A 887 24.66 -3.55 32.04
CA ARG A 887 25.39 -4.82 31.88
C ARG A 887 26.84 -4.74 32.38
N THR A 888 27.41 -3.55 32.44
CA THR A 888 28.79 -3.30 32.89
C THR A 888 28.86 -2.07 33.78
N GLU A 889 29.87 -2.01 34.66
CA GLU A 889 30.13 -0.83 35.49
C GLU A 889 30.44 0.42 34.64
N ALA A 890 31.13 0.25 33.50
CA ALA A 890 31.38 1.34 32.57
C ALA A 890 30.09 1.94 32.00
N ALA A 891 29.15 1.09 31.54
CA ALA A 891 27.86 1.54 31.05
C ALA A 891 27.02 2.19 32.15
N LEU A 892 27.06 1.67 33.39
CA LEU A 892 26.36 2.29 34.52
C LEU A 892 26.89 3.71 34.80
N ARG A 893 28.20 3.92 34.75
CA ARG A 893 28.80 5.24 34.96
C ARG A 893 28.45 6.23 33.85
N THR A 894 28.50 5.80 32.59
CA THR A 894 28.06 6.64 31.48
C THR A 894 26.58 7.00 31.62
N LEU A 895 25.72 6.04 31.99
CA LEU A 895 24.30 6.29 32.22
C LEU A 895 24.09 7.32 33.34
N ALA A 896 24.85 7.21 34.43
CA ALA A 896 24.79 8.16 35.53
C ALA A 896 25.23 9.58 35.09
N ALA A 897 26.29 9.69 34.29
CA ALA A 897 26.76 10.96 33.73
C ALA A 897 25.69 11.59 32.80
N ASP A 898 25.15 10.81 31.87
CA ASP A 898 24.16 11.26 30.90
C ASP A 898 22.85 11.70 31.57
N LEU A 899 22.42 10.99 32.62
CA LEU A 899 21.26 11.37 33.41
C LEU A 899 21.53 12.63 34.23
N ALA A 900 22.72 12.78 34.84
CA ALA A 900 23.09 13.97 35.58
C ALA A 900 23.12 15.21 34.68
N GLU A 901 23.69 15.10 33.48
CA GLU A 901 23.70 16.18 32.50
C GLU A 901 22.28 16.54 32.08
N ARG A 902 21.49 15.55 31.68
CA ARG A 902 20.11 15.75 31.22
C ARG A 902 19.22 16.39 32.29
N LEU A 903 19.27 15.90 33.52
CA LEU A 903 18.45 16.40 34.63
C LEU A 903 18.93 17.75 35.18
N SER A 904 20.18 18.15 34.90
CA SER A 904 20.68 19.47 35.29
C SER A 904 20.10 20.62 34.45
N GLN A 905 19.52 20.31 33.29
CA GLN A 905 18.84 21.28 32.44
C GLN A 905 17.38 21.45 32.92
N PRO A 906 16.96 22.65 33.37
CA PRO A 906 15.60 22.86 33.84
C PRO A 906 14.56 22.57 32.75
N ARG A 907 13.59 21.71 33.03
CA ARG A 907 12.43 21.45 32.17
C ARG A 907 11.16 21.37 33.00
N ALA A 908 10.06 21.90 32.47
CA ALA A 908 8.76 21.90 33.15
C ALA A 908 8.23 20.48 33.46
N GLU A 909 8.64 19.48 32.67
CA GLU A 909 8.22 18.09 32.84
C GLU A 909 9.01 17.31 33.90
N TYR A 910 10.17 17.82 34.32
CA TYR A 910 11.05 17.15 35.28
C TYR A 910 10.58 17.40 36.71
N SER A 911 9.96 16.38 37.30
CA SER A 911 9.72 16.31 38.74
C SER A 911 10.36 15.03 39.31
N PRO A 912 10.73 15.01 40.61
CA PRO A 912 11.32 13.84 41.25
C PRO A 912 10.48 12.57 41.04
N SER A 913 9.15 12.67 41.19
CA SER A 913 8.24 11.54 41.09
C SER A 913 8.16 10.95 39.68
N ARG A 914 8.14 11.80 38.65
CA ARG A 914 8.14 11.38 37.23
C ARG A 914 9.45 10.71 36.82
N VAL A 915 10.58 11.23 37.30
CA VAL A 915 11.90 10.63 37.08
C VAL A 915 11.99 9.27 37.75
N ALA A 916 11.55 9.16 39.01
CA ALA A 916 11.52 7.89 39.74
C ALA A 916 10.64 6.86 39.03
N ALA A 917 9.39 7.20 38.69
CA ALA A 917 8.47 6.31 38.00
C ALA A 917 9.02 5.83 36.64
N THR A 918 9.72 6.70 35.90
CA THR A 918 10.34 6.33 34.62
C THR A 918 11.48 5.33 34.80
N LEU A 919 12.40 5.57 35.76
CA LEU A 919 13.52 4.66 36.01
C LEU A 919 13.06 3.32 36.58
N GLN A 920 11.98 3.32 37.35
CA GLN A 920 11.40 2.12 37.94
C GLN A 920 10.61 1.27 36.94
N LEU A 921 9.71 1.88 36.16
CA LEU A 921 8.73 1.16 35.33
C LEU A 921 9.11 1.09 33.85
N GLY A 922 9.98 1.99 33.39
CA GLY A 922 10.29 2.19 31.98
C GLY A 922 11.70 1.76 31.57
N ARG A 923 12.39 0.97 32.40
CA ARG A 923 13.78 0.54 32.16
C ARG A 923 13.95 -0.94 32.44
N ALA A 924 14.85 -1.55 31.66
CA ALA A 924 15.24 -2.93 31.86
C ALA A 924 16.10 -3.09 33.13
N ALA A 925 15.97 -4.25 33.78
CA ALA A 925 16.77 -4.61 34.94
C ALA A 925 18.00 -5.46 34.57
N PHE A 926 19.19 -4.90 34.73
CA PHE A 926 20.47 -5.58 34.49
C PHE A 926 21.20 -5.99 35.77
N GLY A 927 22.33 -6.70 35.62
CA GLY A 927 23.09 -7.28 36.74
C GLY A 927 23.88 -6.27 37.56
N VAL A 928 24.44 -5.22 36.96
CA VAL A 928 25.12 -4.15 37.70
C VAL A 928 24.07 -3.16 38.16
N ARG A 929 23.82 -3.06 39.46
CA ARG A 929 22.73 -2.25 40.03
C ARG A 929 23.25 -1.21 41.02
N ARG A 930 22.65 -0.02 40.99
CA ARG A 930 22.75 1.01 42.03
C ARG A 930 21.36 1.55 42.33
N LEU A 931 21.24 2.12 43.52
CA LEU A 931 20.01 2.73 43.97
C LEU A 931 20.38 4.06 44.63
N ILE A 932 19.72 5.13 44.21
CA ILE A 932 19.84 6.45 44.83
C ILE A 932 18.53 6.74 45.54
N THR A 933 18.60 7.24 46.77
CA THR A 933 17.43 7.58 47.58
C THR A 933 17.44 9.06 47.92
N THR A 934 16.44 9.81 47.45
CA THR A 934 16.37 11.25 47.72
C THR A 934 14.96 11.82 47.49
N PRO A 935 14.56 12.92 48.17
CA PRO A 935 13.31 13.62 47.88
C PRO A 935 13.37 14.57 46.66
N ASP A 936 14.54 15.00 46.19
CA ASP A 936 14.65 16.08 45.18
C ASP A 936 15.63 15.80 44.04
N LEU A 937 15.47 16.54 42.94
CA LEU A 937 16.29 16.38 41.73
C LEU A 937 17.73 16.90 41.89
N GLY A 938 17.98 17.91 42.73
CA GLY A 938 19.31 18.51 42.87
C GLY A 938 20.28 17.56 43.57
N THR A 939 19.82 16.92 44.63
CA THR A 939 20.55 15.86 45.33
C THR A 939 20.68 14.60 44.46
N LEU A 940 19.67 14.24 43.66
CA LEU A 940 19.77 13.16 42.66
C LEU A 940 20.90 13.44 41.66
N VAL A 941 20.95 14.63 41.07
CA VAL A 941 22.00 15.04 40.11
C VAL A 941 23.39 14.95 40.76
N THR A 942 23.52 15.37 42.02
CA THR A 942 24.78 15.29 42.76
C THR A 942 25.23 13.85 43.00
N ALA A 943 24.31 12.97 43.39
CA ALA A 943 24.58 11.54 43.57
C ALA A 943 24.95 10.85 42.24
N LEU A 944 24.26 11.19 41.14
CA LEU A 944 24.58 10.67 39.81
C LEU A 944 25.98 11.10 39.34
N ARG A 945 26.38 12.36 39.58
CA ARG A 945 27.75 12.84 39.28
C ARG A 945 28.81 12.11 40.12
N SER A 946 28.50 11.84 41.39
CA SER A 946 29.41 11.10 42.28
C SER A 946 29.57 9.65 41.82
N LEU A 947 28.48 9.00 41.41
CA LEU A 947 28.49 7.65 40.84
C LEU A 947 29.27 7.61 39.53
N ALA A 948 29.14 8.63 38.68
CA ALA A 948 29.91 8.74 37.44
C ALA A 948 31.42 8.91 37.66
N ALA A 949 31.83 9.61 38.73
CA ALA A 949 33.22 9.96 39.02
C ALA A 949 34.01 8.94 39.86
N GLU A 950 33.39 7.84 40.30
CA GLU A 950 33.98 6.85 41.24
C GLU A 950 34.39 7.42 42.62
N SER A 951 33.98 8.63 42.96
CA SER A 951 34.36 9.32 44.20
C SER A 951 33.67 8.81 45.47
N GLY A 952 32.91 7.72 45.38
CA GLY A 952 32.23 7.08 46.52
C GLY A 952 31.05 6.22 46.07
N SER A 953 30.80 5.13 46.79
CA SER A 953 29.49 4.47 46.73
C SER A 953 28.47 5.46 47.31
N PRO A 954 27.28 5.65 46.70
CA PRO A 954 26.23 6.42 47.37
C PRO A 954 26.05 5.85 48.78
N GLU A 955 25.93 6.74 49.79
CA GLU A 955 25.72 6.31 51.16
C GLU A 955 24.58 5.28 51.20
N PRO A 956 24.70 4.23 52.04
CA PRO A 956 23.59 3.29 52.23
C PRO A 956 22.33 4.11 52.54
N PRO A 957 21.15 3.65 52.07
CA PRO A 957 19.92 4.45 52.15
C PRO A 957 19.81 5.06 53.55
N SER A 958 19.63 6.38 53.63
CA SER A 958 19.09 6.98 54.85
C SER A 958 17.86 6.15 55.22
N THR A 959 17.74 5.75 56.50
CA THR A 959 16.71 4.80 56.95
C THR A 959 15.38 5.11 56.30
N LEU A 960 14.99 4.31 55.31
CA LEU A 960 13.72 4.46 54.60
C LEU A 960 12.64 4.19 55.62
N GLU A 961 11.87 5.21 55.98
CA GLU A 961 10.81 5.09 56.99
C GLU A 961 9.70 4.14 56.54
N ASP A 962 9.47 4.05 55.23
CA ASP A 962 8.53 3.10 54.62
C ASP A 962 9.13 1.69 54.52
N PRO A 963 8.57 0.70 55.25
CA PRO A 963 9.04 -0.69 55.20
C PRO A 963 8.93 -1.33 53.80
N VAL A 964 7.96 -0.92 52.99
CA VAL A 964 7.77 -1.44 51.63
C VAL A 964 8.88 -0.94 50.72
N ALA A 965 9.20 0.35 50.79
CA ALA A 965 10.33 0.93 50.08
C ALA A 965 11.66 0.30 50.50
N ALA A 966 11.90 0.10 51.80
CA ALA A 966 13.10 -0.54 52.33
C ALA A 966 13.26 -1.98 51.81
N ALA A 967 12.21 -2.80 51.92
CA ALA A 967 12.25 -4.17 51.42
C ALA A 967 12.44 -4.24 49.90
N THR A 968 11.83 -3.31 49.15
CA THR A 968 11.99 -3.21 47.69
C THR A 968 13.42 -2.85 47.31
N ALA A 969 14.02 -1.87 47.99
CA ALA A 969 15.41 -1.46 47.80
C ALA A 969 16.40 -2.63 48.00
N ASP A 970 16.27 -3.36 49.12
CA ASP A 970 17.15 -4.48 49.46
C ASP A 970 17.03 -5.64 48.46
N ARG A 971 15.82 -5.96 48.01
CA ARG A 971 15.59 -7.00 47.00
C ARG A 971 16.18 -6.61 45.65
N TRP A 972 15.98 -5.35 45.23
CA TRP A 972 16.55 -4.83 43.99
C TRP A 972 18.08 -4.91 43.99
N LEU A 973 18.74 -4.47 45.07
CA LEU A 973 20.19 -4.49 45.19
C LEU A 973 20.76 -5.92 45.24
N ARG A 974 19.99 -6.90 45.73
CA ARG A 974 20.35 -8.33 45.68
C ARG A 974 20.16 -8.98 44.30
N GLY A 975 19.74 -8.23 43.29
CA GLY A 975 19.54 -8.74 41.94
C GLY A 975 18.16 -9.36 41.69
N GLU A 976 17.26 -9.34 42.68
CA GLU A 976 15.92 -9.92 42.55
C GLU A 976 15.00 -9.05 41.67
N SER A 977 13.95 -9.66 41.11
CA SER A 977 12.85 -8.94 40.45
C SER A 977 11.92 -8.32 41.49
N VAL A 978 11.57 -7.04 41.29
CA VAL A 978 10.70 -6.27 42.19
C VAL A 978 9.51 -5.68 41.44
N ARG A 979 8.40 -5.47 42.16
CA ARG A 979 7.21 -4.80 41.62
C ARG A 979 7.21 -3.34 42.04
N TRP A 980 7.74 -2.48 41.18
CA TRP A 980 7.82 -1.06 41.47
C TRP A 980 6.47 -0.35 41.63
N THR A 981 5.40 -0.93 41.07
CA THR A 981 4.03 -0.44 41.24
C THR A 981 3.58 -0.45 42.69
N ASP A 982 4.15 -1.31 43.54
CA ASP A 982 3.79 -1.40 44.97
C ASP A 982 4.24 -0.16 45.76
N LEU A 983 5.13 0.69 45.20
CA LEU A 983 5.57 1.96 45.80
C LEU A 983 4.63 3.12 45.49
N TRP A 984 3.66 2.94 44.60
CA TRP A 984 2.76 3.99 44.15
C TRP A 984 1.33 3.68 44.60
N PRO A 985 0.57 4.65 45.13
CA PRO A 985 -0.84 4.45 45.42
C PRO A 985 -1.60 4.06 44.14
N GLU A 986 -2.66 3.26 44.29
CA GLU A 986 -3.47 2.80 43.17
C GLU A 986 -4.03 3.99 42.37
N GLY A 987 -3.84 3.98 41.06
CA GLY A 987 -4.23 5.07 40.16
C GLY A 987 -3.40 6.36 40.28
N ALA A 988 -2.31 6.37 41.06
CA ALA A 988 -1.48 7.55 41.32
C ALA A 988 -0.05 7.46 40.77
N ILE A 989 0.22 6.57 39.81
CA ILE A 989 1.51 6.50 39.12
C ILE A 989 1.74 7.80 38.34
N PRO A 990 2.83 8.54 38.61
CA PRO A 990 3.16 9.75 37.86
C PRO A 990 3.30 9.46 36.36
N GLN A 991 2.92 10.44 35.54
CA GLN A 991 3.17 10.38 34.10
C GLN A 991 4.67 10.17 33.84
N ARG A 992 5.01 9.11 33.12
CA ARG A 992 6.41 8.82 32.76
C ARG A 992 6.90 9.81 31.71
N ILE A 993 8.20 10.02 31.68
CA ILE A 993 8.86 11.00 30.79
C ILE A 993 10.02 10.35 30.02
N ALA A 994 10.47 10.99 28.96
CA ALA A 994 11.68 10.55 28.27
C ALA A 994 12.92 10.92 29.08
N LEU A 995 13.80 9.94 29.33
CA LEU A 995 15.11 10.11 29.96
C LEU A 995 16.22 9.58 29.04
N SER A 996 17.48 9.75 29.42
CA SER A 996 18.63 9.20 28.68
C SER A 996 18.46 7.68 28.50
N GLY A 997 18.85 7.20 27.31
CA GLY A 997 18.80 5.78 26.95
C GLY A 997 20.05 5.04 27.41
N TYR A 998 20.07 3.73 27.19
CA TYR A 998 21.20 2.87 27.55
C TYR A 998 22.50 3.24 26.79
N PRO A 999 23.64 3.42 27.49
CA PRO A 999 24.92 3.77 26.85
C PRO A 999 25.66 2.52 26.33
N PHE A 1000 25.33 2.12 25.10
CA PHE A 1000 25.95 0.99 24.41
C PHE A 1000 27.47 1.10 24.36
N GLN A 1001 28.16 -0.03 24.54
CA GLN A 1001 29.62 -0.11 24.54
C GLN A 1001 30.11 -0.54 23.15
N HIS A 1002 30.18 0.42 22.24
CA HIS A 1002 30.47 0.16 20.83
C HIS A 1002 31.85 -0.46 20.62
N ARG A 1003 31.86 -1.54 19.84
CA ARG A 1003 33.07 -2.08 19.21
C ARG A 1003 32.94 -1.95 17.71
N ARG A 1004 34.08 -1.83 17.03
CA ARG A 1004 34.12 -1.74 15.58
C ARG A 1004 33.78 -3.09 14.95
N HIS A 1005 32.80 -3.08 14.05
CA HIS A 1005 32.38 -4.21 13.22
C HIS A 1005 32.26 -3.78 11.77
N TRP A 1006 33.11 -4.29 10.88
CA TRP A 1006 33.16 -3.85 9.48
C TRP A 1006 33.80 -4.90 8.59
N LEU A 1007 33.24 -5.13 7.40
CA LEU A 1007 33.82 -6.02 6.40
C LEU A 1007 35.10 -5.41 5.80
N THR A 1008 36.21 -6.16 5.89
CA THR A 1008 37.54 -5.76 5.40
C THR A 1008 38.11 -6.71 4.37
N ASP A 1009 39.08 -6.25 3.58
CA ASP A 1009 39.82 -7.09 2.62
C ASP A 1009 40.61 -8.23 3.30
N ALA A 1010 41.03 -8.03 4.56
CA ALA A 1010 41.78 -9.03 5.33
C ALA A 1010 40.94 -10.28 5.65
N GLU A 1011 39.63 -10.12 5.90
CA GLU A 1011 38.70 -11.23 6.15
C GLU A 1011 38.42 -12.07 4.89
N ALA A 1012 38.65 -11.52 3.70
CA ALA A 1012 38.58 -12.28 2.45
C ALA A 1012 39.80 -13.21 2.24
N GLN A 1013 40.89 -12.97 2.99
CA GLN A 1013 42.15 -13.72 2.90
C GLN A 1013 42.31 -14.79 4.00
N GLU A 1014 41.41 -14.86 4.99
CA GLU A 1014 41.43 -15.96 5.97
C GLU A 1014 41.10 -17.30 5.29
N PRO A 1015 41.90 -18.36 5.54
CA PRO A 1015 41.67 -19.65 4.91
C PRO A 1015 40.30 -20.20 5.29
N ARG A 1016 39.51 -20.55 4.26
CA ARG A 1016 38.24 -21.27 4.39
C ARG A 1016 38.53 -22.59 5.10
N THR A 1017 38.26 -22.66 6.40
CA THR A 1017 38.32 -23.88 7.21
C THR A 1017 36.94 -24.48 7.34
#